data_AF-A0A8T1WL20-F1
#
_entry.id   AF-A0A8T1WL20-F1
#
_cell.length_a   1.000
_cell.length_b   1.000
_cell.length_c   1.000
_cell.angle_alpha   90.00
_cell.angle_beta   90.00
_cell.angle_gamma   90.00
#
_symmetry.space_group_name_H-M   'P 1'
#
loop_
_entity.id
_entity.type
_entity.pdbx_description
1 polymer ?
#
loop_
_entity_poly.entity_id
_entity_poly.type
_entity_poly.pdbx_seq_one_letter_code
_entity_poly.pdbx_strand_id
1 'polypeptide(L)'
;MSGRSSRRSSASFMLQKSLEATMINNTSEGEAPGRTHAKSNRWIYAEVSFEDDTEAMSTAALQPYFGSIRTFSSMTKSWCPSKAVPLPRDVPPVPFALARSVAQIDRIFARPAARLILLEDVGSAGDTLLHFVNALRIPDRQDPAHIDNTVLTFSGLQDDPIINANAQRCMALRWKRVLVQLYDCVGVSGQEATLVVKRIDLLPPLIVNQLQALMTTGEVSGMLTLGEQIQLATRVLDERLLDLKAKHAAQVDQIRSEAETTRDQALAALQQQQREAPTTPLTEATRLVELRYQRELRSKLARVELRWQQDTDDLMRAREVESESVAATVMALTRPLGVTSGKWASAVARVRSKLRVVLIIGKEHEKSVRAASPNIFSSCDLVSVPKLDRKSLRTLVYGHFHAQVQQLLRDHTKTGSDKQQDAEEGSLTAFLLQVQRSLWTLSCMATDMHLAVVDAFLTKQTGDDVEKCPPTARAFAMALFFAKLLVDGYEREEAARARASWFLDLSNRLDRDLGALRSSDAILSEKLTTIDQQLKSHQAKLVEQKQDAERIRAIMQRFQSAADEQVQATNEAQALAQKELREPMACLEEANRALLLVDRRHIVEIKSFVNPPPLVHLVLGAVCILFQLEPSWESARRLLLGDANVVQTLLQFDKDAVPPATLAKLEAEYLRDERFTREEVERQSVAASSMVGWVRAIHQYATARRQVQPTLDKLEKAQSRLQLIMQEYQLHTRAISCWYLMSNH
;
A
#
# COMPACT_ATOMS: atom_id res chain seq x y z
N MET A 1 17.06 10.07 24.22
CA MET A 1 18.10 11.10 23.96
C MET A 1 18.42 11.03 22.46
N SER A 2 17.67 11.79 21.64
CA SER A 2 18.12 12.99 20.88
C SER A 2 19.25 12.69 19.86
N GLY A 3 19.14 12.98 18.57
CA GLY A 3 18.41 14.08 17.94
C GLY A 3 17.81 13.75 16.57
N ARG A 4 16.60 14.30 16.36
CA ARG A 4 15.85 14.36 15.11
C ARG A 4 16.54 15.30 14.12
N SER A 5 16.83 14.83 12.92
CA SER A 5 17.05 15.69 11.75
C SER A 5 15.70 16.20 11.23
N SER A 6 15.33 17.41 11.61
CA SER A 6 14.23 18.12 10.97
C SER A 6 14.74 18.70 9.65
N ARG A 7 14.34 18.09 8.54
CA ARG A 7 14.29 18.76 7.23
C ARG A 7 13.26 19.89 7.36
N ARG A 8 13.75 21.12 7.57
CA ARG A 8 12.97 22.34 7.35
C ARG A 8 12.84 22.52 5.84
N SER A 9 11.63 22.35 5.31
CA SER A 9 11.25 22.96 4.04
C SER A 9 11.23 24.47 4.27
N SER A 10 12.21 25.14 3.68
CA SER A 10 12.37 26.58 3.76
C SER A 10 11.15 27.27 3.14
N ALA A 11 10.30 27.84 3.99
CA ALA A 11 9.61 29.07 3.65
C ALA A 11 10.71 30.12 3.43
N SER A 12 10.82 30.65 2.21
CA SER A 12 11.76 31.72 1.90
C SER A 12 11.37 32.97 2.68
N PHE A 13 12.04 33.18 3.81
CA PHE A 13 12.25 34.48 4.42
C PHE A 13 13.05 35.33 3.43
N MET A 14 12.46 36.37 2.86
CA MET A 14 13.24 37.41 2.17
C MET A 14 13.73 38.41 3.22
N LEU A 15 15.05 38.41 3.43
CA LEU A 15 15.79 39.52 4.01
C LEU A 15 15.58 40.77 3.15
N GLN A 16 15.58 41.93 3.81
CA GLN A 16 15.72 43.29 3.28
C GLN A 16 17.00 43.44 2.42
N LYS A 17 17.04 42.80 1.26
CA LYS A 17 18.14 42.86 0.28
C LYS A 17 17.67 42.84 -1.18
N SER A 18 16.37 42.71 -1.45
CA SER A 18 15.83 42.68 -2.83
C SER A 18 15.37 44.05 -3.35
N LEU A 19 15.47 45.12 -2.56
CA LEU A 19 15.16 46.50 -2.98
C LEU A 19 16.42 47.37 -3.21
N GLU A 20 17.61 46.88 -2.85
CA GLU A 20 18.89 47.56 -3.13
C GLU A 20 19.53 47.08 -4.46
N ALA A 21 19.02 46.02 -5.08
CA ALA A 21 19.58 45.46 -6.31
C ALA A 21 19.20 46.21 -7.61
N THR A 22 18.35 47.23 -7.53
CA THR A 22 17.96 48.08 -8.69
C THR A 22 18.49 49.52 -8.59
N MET A 23 19.26 49.86 -7.56
CA MET A 23 19.79 51.22 -7.33
C MET A 23 21.30 51.28 -7.01
N ILE A 24 22.09 50.28 -7.41
CA ILE A 24 23.56 50.35 -7.34
C ILE A 24 24.17 49.83 -8.64
N ASN A 25 24.16 50.69 -9.65
CA ASN A 25 25.23 50.74 -10.64
C ASN A 25 25.74 52.18 -10.63
N ASN A 26 26.54 52.50 -9.61
CA ASN A 26 27.68 53.44 -9.67
C ASN A 26 28.32 53.59 -8.28
N THR A 27 29.66 53.67 -8.30
CA THR A 27 30.61 54.09 -7.25
C THR A 27 30.92 53.15 -6.06
N SER A 28 32.04 52.44 -6.24
CA SER A 28 33.24 52.34 -5.38
C SER A 28 33.21 52.51 -3.85
N GLU A 29 33.91 51.56 -3.20
CA GLU A 29 34.72 51.66 -1.97
C GLU A 29 34.06 51.54 -0.57
N GLY A 30 34.57 50.58 0.21
CA GLY A 30 35.14 50.85 1.54
C GLY A 30 34.24 50.76 2.79
N GLU A 31 34.50 49.70 3.58
CA GLU A 31 34.41 49.66 5.05
C GLU A 31 33.06 49.41 5.79
N ALA A 32 33.13 48.46 6.73
CA ALA A 32 32.26 48.25 7.89
C ALA A 32 33.20 48.01 9.11
N PRO A 33 32.78 47.96 10.39
CA PRO A 33 31.40 47.98 10.93
C PRO A 33 31.20 48.82 12.24
N GLY A 34 29.95 48.98 12.69
CA GLY A 34 29.63 49.45 14.04
C GLY A 34 28.21 49.05 14.49
N ARG A 35 28.11 48.04 15.36
CA ARG A 35 26.86 47.53 15.97
C ARG A 35 26.43 48.41 17.16
N THR A 36 25.16 48.80 17.22
CA THR A 36 24.45 49.01 18.49
C THR A 36 23.03 48.44 18.41
N HIS A 37 22.78 47.42 19.24
CA HIS A 37 21.48 46.80 19.45
C HIS A 37 20.57 47.71 20.29
N ALA A 38 19.39 48.04 19.77
CA ALA A 38 18.23 48.42 20.58
C ALA A 38 17.03 47.55 20.16
N LYS A 39 16.72 46.54 20.96
CA LYS A 39 15.56 45.66 20.78
C LYS A 39 14.30 46.41 21.22
N SER A 40 13.56 46.93 20.25
CA SER A 40 12.16 47.31 20.44
C SER A 40 11.28 46.07 20.25
N ASN A 41 10.73 45.54 21.35
CA ASN A 41 9.70 44.49 21.34
C ASN A 41 8.35 45.09 20.91
N ARG A 42 8.23 45.47 19.64
CA ARG A 42 6.95 45.80 19.01
C ARG A 42 6.50 44.56 18.23
N TRP A 43 5.40 43.93 18.64
CA TRP A 43 4.75 42.88 17.84
C TRP A 43 4.23 43.53 16.56
N ILE A 44 5.00 43.42 15.48
CA ILE A 44 4.61 43.87 14.15
C ILE A 44 3.83 42.72 13.53
N TYR A 45 2.50 42.88 13.43
CA TYR A 45 1.71 42.17 12.42
C TYR A 45 2.36 42.48 11.08
N ALA A 46 2.80 41.46 10.34
CA ALA A 46 3.50 41.63 9.09
C ALA A 46 2.72 42.58 8.17
N GLU A 47 3.29 43.76 7.92
CA GLU A 47 2.95 44.57 6.75
C GLU A 47 3.31 43.73 5.53
N VAL A 48 2.33 42.97 5.04
CA VAL A 48 2.31 42.55 3.65
C VAL A 48 2.06 43.83 2.87
N SER A 49 3.15 44.39 2.35
CA SER A 49 3.12 45.44 1.34
C SER A 49 2.31 44.94 0.15
N PHE A 50 1.07 45.41 0.03
CA PHE A 50 0.26 45.27 -1.17
C PHE A 50 0.59 46.45 -2.10
N GLU A 51 1.76 46.39 -2.72
CA GLU A 51 2.00 47.10 -3.99
C GLU A 51 1.66 46.12 -5.11
N ASP A 52 0.36 45.88 -5.30
CA ASP A 52 -0.20 45.35 -6.53
C ASP A 52 -1.71 45.60 -6.44
N ASP A 53 -2.13 46.78 -6.91
CA ASP A 53 -3.53 47.14 -7.18
C ASP A 53 -4.15 46.29 -8.32
N THR A 54 -3.64 45.08 -8.59
CA THR A 54 -3.98 44.23 -9.74
C THR A 54 -4.67 42.92 -9.37
N GLU A 55 -5.06 42.71 -8.12
CA GLU A 55 -6.14 41.75 -7.84
C GLU A 55 -7.47 42.51 -7.83
N ALA A 56 -7.89 42.92 -9.05
CA ALA A 56 -9.27 43.23 -9.30
C ALA A 56 -10.11 42.09 -8.72
N MET A 57 -10.87 42.41 -7.67
CA MET A 57 -12.00 41.61 -7.19
C MET A 57 -12.64 40.97 -8.42
N SER A 58 -12.56 39.64 -8.54
CA SER A 58 -13.17 38.95 -9.68
C SER A 58 -14.66 39.26 -9.65
N THR A 59 -15.07 40.25 -10.46
CA THR A 59 -16.44 40.70 -10.61
C THR A 59 -17.32 39.53 -11.06
N ALA A 60 -16.73 38.56 -11.77
CA ALA A 60 -17.33 37.29 -12.17
C ALA A 60 -17.78 36.42 -10.98
N ALA A 61 -17.13 36.48 -9.82
CA ALA A 61 -17.53 35.71 -8.63
C ALA A 61 -18.75 36.33 -7.90
N LEU A 62 -18.92 37.64 -8.01
CA LEU A 62 -20.06 38.40 -7.45
C LEU A 62 -21.22 38.57 -8.44
N GLN A 63 -20.97 38.39 -9.73
CA GLN A 63 -21.95 38.46 -10.82
C GLN A 63 -23.18 37.54 -10.64
N PRO A 64 -23.11 36.33 -10.05
CA PRO A 64 -24.30 35.52 -9.78
C PRO A 64 -25.18 36.11 -8.66
N TYR A 65 -24.56 36.74 -7.66
CA TYR A 65 -25.25 37.36 -6.52
C TYR A 65 -25.88 38.70 -6.89
N PHE A 66 -25.20 39.50 -7.70
CA PHE A 66 -25.71 40.77 -8.22
C PHE A 66 -26.41 40.64 -9.58
N GLY A 67 -26.41 39.47 -10.22
CA GLY A 67 -27.30 39.17 -11.35
C GLY A 67 -28.77 39.34 -10.97
N SER A 68 -29.06 39.21 -9.67
CA SER A 68 -30.33 39.56 -9.01
C SER A 68 -30.65 41.08 -9.03
N ILE A 69 -29.70 41.96 -9.36
CA ILE A 69 -29.96 43.40 -9.52
C ILE A 69 -30.55 43.72 -10.90
N ARG A 70 -30.27 42.93 -11.97
CA ARG A 70 -31.04 43.02 -13.23
C ARG A 70 -32.53 42.79 -12.97
N THR A 71 -32.86 41.88 -12.06
CA THR A 71 -34.24 41.62 -11.62
C THR A 71 -34.85 42.72 -10.76
N PHE A 72 -34.06 43.66 -10.21
CA PHE A 72 -34.62 44.79 -9.45
C PHE A 72 -35.05 45.94 -10.38
N SER A 73 -34.29 46.20 -11.46
CA SER A 73 -34.74 47.13 -12.52
C SER A 73 -35.83 46.52 -13.41
N SER A 74 -35.83 45.18 -13.58
CA SER A 74 -36.86 44.45 -14.32
C SER A 74 -38.00 43.93 -13.43
N MET A 75 -38.08 44.33 -12.16
CA MET A 75 -39.21 44.01 -11.26
C MET A 75 -40.49 44.79 -11.60
N THR A 76 -40.58 45.31 -12.82
CA THR A 76 -41.83 45.68 -13.49
C THR A 76 -42.20 44.74 -14.66
N LYS A 77 -41.36 43.78 -15.08
CA LYS A 77 -41.72 42.72 -16.05
C LYS A 77 -41.02 41.36 -15.79
N SER A 78 -41.84 40.41 -15.34
CA SER A 78 -41.76 38.93 -15.42
C SER A 78 -40.40 38.23 -15.19
N TRP A 79 -40.32 37.57 -14.04
CA TRP A 79 -39.25 36.70 -13.55
C TRP A 79 -39.29 35.29 -14.20
N CYS A 80 -38.14 34.69 -14.54
CA CYS A 80 -38.01 33.25 -14.85
C CYS A 80 -36.99 32.58 -13.90
N PRO A 81 -37.28 31.42 -13.28
CA PRO A 81 -36.65 31.01 -12.01
C PRO A 81 -35.66 29.83 -12.14
N SER A 82 -34.98 29.62 -13.28
CA SER A 82 -34.30 28.33 -13.53
C SER A 82 -32.79 28.27 -13.28
N LYS A 83 -32.10 29.35 -12.87
CA LYS A 83 -30.62 29.33 -12.68
C LYS A 83 -30.04 30.00 -11.43
N ALA A 84 -30.84 30.55 -10.53
CA ALA A 84 -30.35 31.07 -9.26
C ALA A 84 -30.57 30.04 -8.14
N VAL A 85 -29.50 29.61 -7.47
CA VAL A 85 -29.63 28.84 -6.21
C VAL A 85 -30.38 29.74 -5.22
N PRO A 86 -31.54 29.33 -4.69
CA PRO A 86 -32.28 30.16 -3.75
C PRO A 86 -31.40 30.38 -2.52
N LEU A 87 -31.26 31.65 -2.10
CA LEU A 87 -30.62 31.99 -0.83
C LEU A 87 -31.32 31.20 0.30
N PRO A 88 -30.58 30.64 1.27
CA PRO A 88 -31.20 30.02 2.44
C PRO A 88 -32.17 31.01 3.10
N ARG A 89 -33.28 30.50 3.68
CA ARG A 89 -34.34 31.31 4.28
C ARG A 89 -33.85 32.29 5.36
N ASP A 90 -32.67 32.05 5.93
CA ASP A 90 -32.06 32.80 7.02
C ASP A 90 -31.15 33.95 6.54
N VAL A 91 -30.85 34.06 5.24
CA VAL A 91 -29.97 35.10 4.69
C VAL A 91 -30.82 36.30 4.25
N PRO A 92 -30.62 37.50 4.84
CA PRO A 92 -31.37 38.68 4.43
C PRO A 92 -31.00 39.08 2.99
N PRO A 93 -31.99 39.56 2.20
CA PRO A 93 -31.77 39.95 0.80
C PRO A 93 -30.73 41.08 0.68
N VAL A 94 -30.19 41.25 -0.54
CA VAL A 94 -29.14 42.24 -0.87
C VAL A 94 -29.45 43.60 -0.24
N PRO A 95 -28.44 44.29 0.34
CA PRO A 95 -28.62 45.59 0.99
C PRO A 95 -29.35 46.60 0.11
N PHE A 96 -30.57 46.98 0.49
CA PHE A 96 -31.39 47.93 -0.27
C PHE A 96 -30.66 49.26 -0.53
N ALA A 97 -29.80 49.69 0.39
CA ALA A 97 -28.99 50.90 0.27
C ALA A 97 -27.93 50.80 -0.83
N LEU A 98 -27.19 49.68 -0.92
CA LEU A 98 -26.22 49.47 -2.00
C LEU A 98 -26.90 49.30 -3.35
N ALA A 99 -28.01 48.56 -3.40
CA ALA A 99 -28.79 48.39 -4.63
C ALA A 99 -29.29 49.74 -5.15
N ARG A 100 -29.67 50.65 -4.25
CA ARG A 100 -30.04 52.04 -4.59
C ARG A 100 -28.86 52.83 -5.14
N SER A 101 -27.68 52.75 -4.51
CA SER A 101 -26.47 53.39 -5.02
C SER A 101 -26.07 52.86 -6.41
N VAL A 102 -26.10 51.54 -6.61
CA VAL A 102 -25.85 50.89 -7.91
C VAL A 102 -26.84 51.36 -8.97
N ALA A 103 -28.14 51.38 -8.66
CA ALA A 103 -29.16 51.85 -9.60
C ALA A 103 -29.01 53.35 -9.93
N GLN A 104 -28.56 54.16 -8.96
CA GLN A 104 -28.31 55.59 -9.18
C GLN A 104 -27.07 55.81 -10.07
N ILE A 105 -25.98 55.08 -9.82
CA ILE A 105 -24.77 55.10 -10.66
C ILE A 105 -25.13 54.65 -12.07
N ASP A 106 -25.90 53.57 -12.22
CA ASP A 106 -26.31 53.06 -13.53
C ASP A 106 -27.18 54.08 -14.30
N ARG A 107 -28.15 54.73 -13.63
CA ARG A 107 -28.93 55.81 -14.27
C ARG A 107 -28.07 56.98 -14.76
N ILE A 108 -27.04 57.35 -13.99
CA ILE A 108 -26.11 58.42 -14.37
C ILE A 108 -25.25 57.97 -15.55
N PHE A 109 -24.72 56.75 -15.50
CA PHE A 109 -23.88 56.18 -16.56
C PHE A 109 -24.65 55.96 -17.87
N ALA A 110 -25.99 55.90 -17.83
CA ALA A 110 -26.85 55.83 -19.01
C ALA A 110 -26.76 57.10 -19.88
N ARG A 111 -26.29 58.22 -19.31
CA ARG A 111 -26.08 59.47 -20.05
C ARG A 111 -24.73 59.41 -20.78
N PRO A 112 -24.67 59.83 -22.07
CA PRO A 112 -23.40 60.02 -22.75
C PRO A 112 -22.57 61.10 -22.03
N ALA A 113 -21.26 60.89 -21.91
CA ALA A 113 -20.35 61.73 -21.12
C ALA A 113 -20.78 61.99 -19.66
N ALA A 114 -21.29 60.95 -18.99
CA ALA A 114 -21.63 61.02 -17.57
C ALA A 114 -20.45 61.50 -16.70
N ARG A 115 -20.72 62.45 -15.80
CA ARG A 115 -19.75 62.97 -14.85
C ARG A 115 -20.26 62.72 -13.45
N LEU A 116 -19.51 61.96 -12.67
CA LEU A 116 -19.93 61.45 -11.37
C LEU A 116 -18.88 61.76 -10.31
N ILE A 117 -19.33 62.26 -9.17
CA ILE A 117 -18.55 62.29 -7.92
C ILE A 117 -19.13 61.23 -6.99
N LEU A 118 -18.30 60.28 -6.60
CA LEU A 118 -18.62 59.29 -5.58
C LEU A 118 -18.00 59.72 -4.26
N LEU A 119 -18.89 60.02 -3.31
CA LEU A 119 -18.52 60.24 -1.92
C LEU A 119 -18.49 58.90 -1.21
N GLU A 120 -17.30 58.50 -0.82
CA GLU A 120 -17.03 57.25 -0.11
C GLU A 120 -16.73 57.54 1.36
N ASP A 121 -17.41 56.83 2.27
CA ASP A 121 -16.94 56.71 3.65
C ASP A 121 -15.73 55.77 3.68
N VAL A 122 -14.82 55.94 4.66
CA VAL A 122 -13.66 55.04 4.85
C VAL A 122 -14.15 53.58 4.92
N GLY A 123 -13.72 52.77 3.94
CA GLY A 123 -14.13 51.36 3.82
C GLY A 123 -15.40 51.12 3.00
N SER A 124 -16.01 52.12 2.38
CA SER A 124 -17.10 51.89 1.42
C SER A 124 -16.54 51.27 0.14
N ALA A 125 -17.22 50.27 -0.42
CA ALA A 125 -16.77 49.52 -1.59
C ALA A 125 -17.07 50.24 -2.93
N GLY A 126 -17.04 51.57 -2.97
CA GLY A 126 -17.54 52.34 -4.11
C GLY A 126 -16.75 52.09 -5.41
N ASP A 127 -15.43 51.90 -5.33
CA ASP A 127 -14.58 51.44 -6.43
C ASP A 127 -15.03 50.07 -6.99
N THR A 128 -15.34 49.11 -6.10
CA THR A 128 -15.87 47.80 -6.51
C THR A 128 -17.25 47.92 -7.15
N LEU A 129 -18.11 48.80 -6.63
CA LEU A 129 -19.44 49.06 -7.22
C LEU A 129 -19.32 49.68 -8.61
N LEU A 130 -18.37 50.59 -8.82
CA LEU A 130 -18.11 51.19 -10.13
C LEU A 130 -17.67 50.17 -11.15
N HIS A 131 -16.68 49.33 -10.80
CA HIS A 131 -16.25 48.25 -11.66
C HIS A 131 -17.39 47.29 -11.97
N PHE A 132 -18.27 47.02 -11.01
CA PHE A 132 -19.48 46.24 -11.22
C PHE A 132 -20.46 46.91 -12.20
N VAL A 133 -20.82 48.18 -12.02
CA VAL A 133 -21.73 48.89 -12.94
C VAL A 133 -21.14 49.02 -14.34
N ASN A 134 -19.83 49.23 -14.45
CA ASN A 134 -19.15 49.29 -15.73
C ASN A 134 -19.15 47.92 -16.42
N ALA A 135 -18.88 46.83 -15.68
CA ALA A 135 -18.97 45.46 -16.19
C ALA A 135 -20.40 45.07 -16.62
N LEU A 136 -21.45 45.62 -15.99
CA LEU A 136 -22.83 45.40 -16.43
C LEU A 136 -23.14 45.96 -17.82
N ARG A 137 -22.36 46.94 -18.27
CA ARG A 137 -22.57 47.71 -19.50
C ARG A 137 -21.67 47.28 -20.65
N ILE A 138 -20.58 46.58 -20.36
CA ILE A 138 -19.75 45.96 -21.38
C ILE A 138 -20.49 44.68 -21.81
N PRO A 139 -21.03 44.61 -23.04
CA PRO A 139 -21.63 43.37 -23.51
C PRO A 139 -20.56 42.27 -23.53
N ASP A 140 -20.93 41.11 -23.01
CA ASP A 140 -20.12 39.90 -23.08
C ASP A 140 -19.61 39.71 -24.52
N ARG A 141 -18.30 39.52 -24.67
CA ARG A 141 -17.53 39.10 -25.87
C ARG A 141 -16.93 40.24 -26.72
N GLN A 142 -15.63 40.46 -26.55
CA GLN A 142 -14.54 40.03 -27.46
C GLN A 142 -13.20 40.58 -26.91
N ASP A 143 -12.22 39.70 -26.78
CA ASP A 143 -10.82 39.90 -26.35
C ASP A 143 -10.54 40.55 -24.97
N PRO A 144 -9.78 39.88 -24.07
CA PRO A 144 -9.41 40.45 -22.77
C PRO A 144 -8.61 41.75 -22.88
N ALA A 145 -7.86 41.94 -23.97
CA ALA A 145 -7.13 43.17 -24.26
C ALA A 145 -8.05 44.38 -24.54
N HIS A 146 -9.31 44.16 -24.92
CA HIS A 146 -10.26 45.25 -25.20
C HIS A 146 -10.92 45.80 -23.94
N ILE A 147 -10.96 45.01 -22.86
CA ILE A 147 -11.58 45.38 -21.57
C ILE A 147 -10.70 46.40 -20.83
N ASP A 148 -9.38 46.20 -20.85
CA ASP A 148 -8.40 47.05 -20.14
C ASP A 148 -8.37 48.51 -20.64
N ASN A 149 -8.82 48.76 -21.88
CA ASN A 149 -8.85 50.10 -22.47
C ASN A 149 -10.16 50.88 -22.18
N THR A 150 -11.16 50.27 -21.56
CA THR A 150 -12.47 50.91 -21.29
C THR A 150 -12.52 51.64 -19.95
N VAL A 151 -11.69 51.26 -18.98
CA VAL A 151 -11.61 51.91 -17.66
C VAL A 151 -10.17 52.32 -17.41
N LEU A 152 -9.93 53.62 -17.39
CA LEU A 152 -8.61 54.18 -17.09
C LEU A 152 -8.61 54.72 -15.68
N THR A 153 -7.67 54.27 -14.84
CA THR A 153 -7.56 54.71 -13.45
C THR A 153 -6.39 55.69 -13.29
N PHE A 154 -6.62 56.77 -12.55
CA PHE A 154 -5.59 57.74 -12.21
C PHE A 154 -5.69 58.09 -10.73
N SER A 155 -4.61 57.88 -9.97
CA SER A 155 -4.57 58.10 -8.53
C SER A 155 -3.50 59.12 -8.15
N GLY A 156 -3.82 60.02 -7.22
CA GLY A 156 -2.83 60.88 -6.57
C GLY A 156 -1.82 60.07 -5.74
N LEU A 157 -0.54 60.45 -5.78
CA LEU A 157 0.49 59.88 -4.91
C LEU A 157 0.45 60.56 -3.53
N GLN A 158 0.74 59.80 -2.47
CA GLN A 158 0.96 60.38 -1.14
C GLN A 158 2.34 61.04 -1.09
N ASP A 159 2.43 62.17 -0.39
CA ASP A 159 3.68 62.91 -0.17
C ASP A 159 4.57 62.13 0.81
N ASP A 160 5.34 61.18 0.30
CA ASP A 160 6.47 60.65 1.07
C ASP A 160 7.60 61.70 1.07
N PRO A 161 8.12 62.11 2.24
CA PRO A 161 9.09 63.21 2.35
C PRO A 161 10.41 62.94 1.61
N ILE A 162 10.65 61.69 1.18
CA ILE A 162 11.86 61.24 0.47
C ILE A 162 11.75 61.48 -1.05
N ILE A 163 10.54 61.65 -1.62
CA ILE A 163 10.28 61.59 -3.08
C ILE A 163 9.72 62.92 -3.64
N ASN A 164 9.94 64.05 -2.96
CA ASN A 164 9.12 65.24 -3.20
C ASN A 164 9.33 65.91 -4.60
N ALA A 165 10.54 65.89 -5.17
CA ALA A 165 10.78 66.47 -6.51
C ALA A 165 10.45 65.51 -7.68
N ASN A 166 10.56 64.19 -7.46
CA ASN A 166 10.30 63.19 -8.48
C ASN A 166 8.82 62.84 -8.58
N ALA A 167 8.07 62.93 -7.48
CA ALA A 167 6.63 62.62 -7.45
C ALA A 167 5.81 63.48 -8.41
N GLN A 168 6.03 64.81 -8.45
CA GLN A 168 5.32 65.72 -9.34
C GLN A 168 5.63 65.44 -10.83
N ARG A 169 6.88 65.14 -11.16
CA ARG A 169 7.29 64.76 -12.53
C ARG A 169 6.69 63.41 -12.95
N CYS A 170 6.73 62.42 -12.06
CA CYS A 170 6.10 61.12 -12.28
C CYS A 170 4.58 61.25 -12.48
N MET A 171 3.91 62.10 -11.70
CA MET A 171 2.49 62.39 -11.84
C MET A 171 2.17 63.06 -13.17
N ALA A 172 2.95 64.05 -13.60
CA ALA A 172 2.77 64.70 -14.91
C ALA A 172 2.99 63.71 -16.08
N LEU A 173 3.97 62.81 -15.98
CA LEU A 173 4.21 61.76 -16.99
C LEU A 173 3.09 60.72 -17.03
N ARG A 174 2.61 60.26 -15.85
CA ARG A 174 1.45 59.35 -15.75
C ARG A 174 0.21 60.01 -16.34
N TRP A 175 -0.05 61.27 -16.01
CA TRP A 175 -1.17 62.04 -16.55
C TRP A 175 -1.09 62.22 -18.07
N LYS A 176 0.10 62.55 -18.61
CA LYS A 176 0.32 62.61 -20.07
C LYS A 176 0.00 61.27 -20.74
N ARG A 177 0.45 60.14 -20.15
CA ARG A 177 0.18 58.80 -20.67
C ARG A 177 -1.33 58.48 -20.70
N VAL A 178 -2.02 58.77 -19.60
CA VAL A 178 -3.48 58.59 -19.51
C VAL A 178 -4.21 59.46 -20.53
N LEU A 179 -3.80 60.72 -20.71
CA LEU A 179 -4.37 61.60 -21.73
C LEU A 179 -4.18 61.06 -23.15
N VAL A 180 -2.97 60.60 -23.50
CA VAL A 180 -2.72 60.00 -24.83
C VAL A 180 -3.62 58.78 -25.04
N GLN A 181 -3.73 57.90 -24.04
CA GLN A 181 -4.62 56.74 -24.09
C GLN A 181 -6.09 57.13 -24.22
N LEU A 182 -6.55 58.18 -23.53
CA LEU A 182 -7.91 58.70 -23.63
C LEU A 182 -8.21 59.25 -25.03
N TYR A 183 -7.30 60.04 -25.61
CA TYR A 183 -7.46 60.54 -26.98
C TYR A 183 -7.41 59.41 -28.01
N ASP A 184 -6.62 58.37 -27.78
CA ASP A 184 -6.57 57.19 -28.65
C ASP A 184 -7.84 56.32 -28.55
N CYS A 185 -8.31 56.03 -27.33
CA CYS A 185 -9.49 55.18 -27.10
C CYS A 185 -10.82 55.91 -27.38
N VAL A 186 -10.95 57.17 -26.98
CA VAL A 186 -12.21 57.90 -27.13
C VAL A 186 -12.21 58.77 -28.39
N GLY A 187 -11.12 59.50 -28.63
CA GLY A 187 -11.01 60.40 -29.77
C GLY A 187 -10.83 59.65 -31.09
N VAL A 188 -9.81 58.79 -31.16
CA VAL A 188 -9.40 58.10 -32.40
C VAL A 188 -10.33 56.94 -32.72
N SER A 189 -10.49 55.99 -31.80
CA SER A 189 -11.31 54.78 -32.03
C SER A 189 -12.80 54.98 -31.73
N GLY A 190 -13.18 56.07 -31.07
CA GLY A 190 -14.59 56.41 -30.83
C GLY A 190 -15.29 55.55 -29.79
N GLN A 191 -14.53 54.83 -28.96
CA GLN A 191 -15.06 53.97 -27.90
C GLN A 191 -15.52 54.80 -26.70
N GLU A 192 -16.49 54.27 -25.95
CA GLU A 192 -16.83 54.84 -24.64
C GLU A 192 -15.80 54.39 -23.60
N ALA A 193 -15.20 55.34 -22.90
CA ALA A 193 -14.28 55.04 -21.81
C ALA A 193 -14.69 55.77 -20.52
N THR A 194 -14.34 55.17 -19.39
CA THR A 194 -14.58 55.71 -18.05
C THR A 194 -13.24 56.02 -17.39
N LEU A 195 -12.95 57.31 -17.15
CA LEU A 195 -11.81 57.76 -16.37
C LEU A 195 -12.17 57.79 -14.89
N VAL A 196 -11.55 56.93 -14.09
CA VAL A 196 -11.71 56.89 -12.63
C VAL A 196 -10.54 57.59 -11.98
N VAL A 197 -10.81 58.70 -11.28
CA VAL A 197 -9.80 59.47 -10.56
C VAL A 197 -9.96 59.26 -9.06
N LYS A 198 -8.94 58.70 -8.43
CA LYS A 198 -8.85 58.46 -6.99
C LYS A 198 -7.98 59.53 -6.33
N ARG A 199 -8.35 59.94 -5.12
CA ARG A 199 -7.56 60.88 -4.31
C ARG A 199 -7.27 62.21 -5.02
N ILE A 200 -8.33 62.88 -5.48
CA ILE A 200 -8.22 64.23 -6.10
C ILE A 200 -7.61 65.28 -5.15
N ASP A 201 -7.72 65.05 -3.84
CA ASP A 201 -7.09 65.85 -2.78
C ASP A 201 -5.57 65.92 -2.88
N LEU A 202 -4.94 64.89 -3.45
CA LEU A 202 -3.48 64.79 -3.61
C LEU A 202 -3.00 65.20 -5.01
N LEU A 203 -3.90 65.65 -5.89
CA LEU A 203 -3.53 66.04 -7.25
C LEU A 203 -3.03 67.49 -7.30
N PRO A 204 -1.94 67.77 -8.04
CA PRO A 204 -1.51 69.14 -8.31
C PRO A 204 -2.64 69.98 -8.95
N PRO A 205 -2.79 71.26 -8.60
CA PRO A 205 -3.86 72.11 -9.10
C PRO A 205 -3.86 72.24 -10.63
N LEU A 206 -2.68 72.13 -11.26
CA LEU A 206 -2.54 72.11 -12.72
C LEU A 206 -3.31 70.94 -13.35
N ILE A 207 -3.21 69.74 -12.78
CA ILE A 207 -3.88 68.53 -13.29
C ILE A 207 -5.39 68.63 -13.06
N VAL A 208 -5.82 69.17 -11.92
CA VAL A 208 -7.24 69.39 -11.62
C VAL A 208 -7.88 70.37 -12.62
N ASN A 209 -7.19 71.46 -12.96
CA ASN A 209 -7.64 72.40 -13.99
C ASN A 209 -7.68 71.78 -15.39
N GLN A 210 -6.70 70.94 -15.73
CA GLN A 210 -6.68 70.20 -17.00
C GLN A 210 -7.82 69.16 -17.07
N LEU A 211 -8.15 68.50 -15.96
CA LEU A 211 -9.29 67.60 -15.86
C LEU A 211 -10.61 68.37 -16.05
N GLN A 212 -10.73 69.56 -15.47
CA GLN A 212 -11.88 70.43 -15.71
C GLN A 212 -11.99 70.81 -17.19
N ALA A 213 -10.89 71.20 -17.84
CA ALA A 213 -10.86 71.50 -19.26
C ALA A 213 -11.27 70.28 -20.11
N LEU A 214 -10.75 69.08 -19.80
CA LEU A 214 -11.13 67.84 -20.46
C LEU A 214 -12.64 67.57 -20.36
N MET A 215 -13.26 67.86 -19.21
CA MET A 215 -14.72 67.73 -19.05
C MET A 215 -15.48 68.79 -19.88
N THR A 216 -15.04 70.05 -19.90
CA THR A 216 -15.81 71.15 -20.53
C THR A 216 -15.57 71.32 -22.03
N THR A 217 -14.30 71.36 -22.44
CA THR A 217 -13.88 71.64 -23.82
C THR A 217 -13.51 70.36 -24.57
N GLY A 218 -13.12 69.29 -23.86
CA GLY A 218 -12.60 68.05 -24.45
C GLY A 218 -11.13 68.15 -24.89
N GLU A 219 -10.51 69.33 -24.73
CA GLU A 219 -9.12 69.59 -25.13
C GLU A 219 -8.30 70.09 -23.94
N VAL A 220 -7.15 69.44 -23.72
CA VAL A 220 -6.16 69.87 -22.73
C VAL A 220 -5.02 70.59 -23.44
N SER A 221 -4.97 71.93 -23.31
CA SER A 221 -3.96 72.76 -23.95
C SER A 221 -2.56 72.52 -23.36
N GLY A 222 -1.54 72.44 -24.22
CA GLY A 222 -0.12 72.45 -23.83
C GLY A 222 0.49 71.11 -23.36
N MET A 223 -0.29 70.04 -23.23
CA MET A 223 0.21 68.71 -22.80
C MET A 223 0.67 67.80 -23.95
N LEU A 224 0.03 67.93 -25.12
CA LEU A 224 0.38 67.19 -26.34
C LEU A 224 1.18 68.09 -27.28
N THR A 225 2.25 67.55 -27.85
CA THR A 225 3.00 68.24 -28.89
C THR A 225 2.23 68.23 -30.21
N LEU A 226 2.49 69.20 -31.10
CA LEU A 226 1.85 69.26 -32.41
C LEU A 226 2.07 67.97 -33.22
N GLY A 227 3.24 67.34 -33.10
CA GLY A 227 3.53 66.06 -33.76
C GLY A 227 2.66 64.91 -33.24
N GLU A 228 2.46 64.81 -31.93
CA GLU A 228 1.57 63.81 -31.32
C GLU A 228 0.10 64.03 -31.73
N GLN A 229 -0.36 65.28 -31.77
CA GLN A 229 -1.71 65.62 -32.24
C GLN A 229 -1.92 65.23 -33.70
N ILE A 230 -0.94 65.48 -34.57
CA ILE A 230 -0.99 65.06 -35.99
C ILE A 230 -1.07 63.54 -36.08
N GLN A 231 -0.24 62.80 -35.33
CA GLN A 231 -0.24 61.34 -35.32
C GLN A 231 -1.55 60.73 -34.80
N LEU A 232 -2.24 61.39 -33.86
CA LEU A 232 -3.56 60.98 -33.42
C LEU A 232 -4.61 61.33 -34.47
N ALA A 233 -4.58 62.55 -35.01
CA ALA A 233 -5.54 63.04 -36.00
C ALA A 233 -5.54 62.23 -37.30
N THR A 234 -4.38 61.70 -37.74
CA THR A 234 -4.29 60.83 -38.92
C THR A 234 -4.97 59.47 -38.72
N ARG A 235 -5.04 58.99 -37.47
CA ARG A 235 -5.65 57.71 -37.11
C ARG A 235 -7.15 57.82 -36.82
N VAL A 236 -7.69 59.03 -36.64
CA VAL A 236 -9.11 59.24 -36.30
C VAL A 236 -10.00 58.55 -37.33
N LEU A 237 -10.80 57.59 -36.85
CA LEU A 237 -11.77 56.87 -37.68
C LEU A 237 -12.86 57.83 -38.16
N ASP A 238 -13.32 57.68 -39.39
CA ASP A 238 -14.39 58.52 -39.94
C ASP A 238 -15.72 58.26 -39.21
N GLU A 239 -16.51 59.32 -39.02
CA GLU A 239 -17.80 59.24 -38.31
C GLU A 239 -18.76 58.26 -38.99
N ARG A 240 -18.80 58.25 -40.33
CA ARG A 240 -19.62 57.31 -41.11
C ARG A 240 -19.26 55.85 -40.86
N LEU A 241 -17.96 55.55 -40.69
CA LEU A 241 -17.48 54.19 -40.42
C LEU A 241 -17.78 53.77 -38.97
N LEU A 242 -17.76 54.72 -38.03
CA LEU A 242 -18.20 54.49 -36.65
C LEU A 242 -19.72 54.28 -36.54
N ASP A 243 -20.51 55.07 -37.26
CA ASP A 243 -21.97 54.92 -37.31
C ASP A 243 -22.37 53.59 -37.92
N LEU A 244 -21.65 53.18 -38.96
CA LEU A 244 -21.74 51.86 -39.54
C LEU A 244 -21.42 50.79 -38.47
N LYS A 245 -20.29 50.89 -37.76
CA LYS A 245 -19.90 49.93 -36.71
C LYS A 245 -20.96 49.85 -35.61
N ALA A 246 -21.52 50.98 -35.21
CA ALA A 246 -22.57 51.06 -34.20
C ALA A 246 -23.87 50.40 -34.68
N LYS A 247 -24.27 50.61 -35.95
CA LYS A 247 -25.44 49.93 -36.55
C LYS A 247 -25.23 48.42 -36.58
N HIS A 248 -24.03 47.95 -36.95
CA HIS A 248 -23.70 46.53 -36.94
C HIS A 248 -23.79 45.94 -35.53
N ALA A 249 -23.15 46.56 -34.54
CA ALA A 249 -23.20 46.13 -33.15
C ALA A 249 -24.66 46.06 -32.64
N ALA A 250 -25.47 47.08 -32.91
CA ALA A 250 -26.88 47.11 -32.53
C ALA A 250 -27.70 45.97 -33.19
N GLN A 251 -27.44 45.68 -34.46
CA GLN A 251 -28.08 44.54 -35.16
C GLN A 251 -27.66 43.19 -34.58
N VAL A 252 -26.38 43.03 -34.23
CA VAL A 252 -25.86 41.81 -33.58
C VAL A 252 -26.52 41.60 -32.22
N ASP A 253 -26.63 42.65 -31.40
CA ASP A 253 -27.27 42.58 -30.08
C ASP A 253 -28.77 42.31 -30.19
N GLN A 254 -29.45 42.92 -31.15
CA GLN A 254 -30.85 42.64 -31.43
C GLN A 254 -31.05 41.15 -31.78
N ILE A 255 -30.25 40.61 -32.71
CA ILE A 255 -30.32 39.19 -33.10
C ILE A 255 -30.05 38.25 -31.92
N ARG A 256 -29.05 38.58 -31.08
CA ARG A 256 -28.75 37.79 -29.88
C ARG A 256 -29.92 37.79 -28.91
N SER A 257 -30.50 38.95 -28.62
CA SER A 257 -31.65 39.06 -27.70
C SER A 257 -32.89 38.33 -28.25
N GLU A 258 -33.19 38.45 -29.54
CA GLU A 258 -34.26 37.71 -30.19
C GLU A 258 -34.01 36.19 -30.13
N ALA A 259 -32.78 35.73 -30.38
CA ALA A 259 -32.45 34.31 -30.31
C ALA A 259 -32.47 33.76 -28.86
N GLU A 260 -32.10 34.56 -27.88
CA GLU A 260 -32.17 34.19 -26.46
C GLU A 260 -33.63 34.08 -26.00
N THR A 261 -34.49 35.03 -26.41
CA THR A 261 -35.92 34.99 -26.07
C THR A 261 -36.62 33.78 -26.72
N THR A 262 -36.30 33.43 -27.97
CA THR A 262 -36.85 32.22 -28.61
C THR A 262 -36.35 30.94 -27.93
N ARG A 263 -35.07 30.88 -27.53
CA ARG A 263 -34.50 29.77 -26.76
C ARG A 263 -35.20 29.61 -25.41
N ASP A 264 -35.41 30.70 -24.68
CA ASP A 264 -36.05 30.66 -23.37
C ASP A 264 -37.53 30.29 -23.46
N GLN A 265 -38.25 30.78 -24.48
CA GLN A 265 -39.61 30.33 -24.79
C GLN A 265 -39.66 28.83 -25.11
N ALA A 266 -38.70 28.32 -25.90
CA ALA A 266 -38.62 26.89 -26.23
C ALA A 266 -38.31 26.02 -25.01
N LEU A 267 -37.40 26.45 -24.13
CA LEU A 267 -37.10 25.76 -22.87
C LEU A 267 -38.29 25.78 -21.91
N ALA A 268 -39.02 26.90 -21.82
CA ALA A 268 -40.22 27.02 -21.00
C ALA A 268 -41.35 26.12 -21.52
N ALA A 269 -41.57 26.09 -22.84
CA ALA A 269 -42.53 25.18 -23.47
C ALA A 269 -42.17 23.71 -23.22
N LEU A 270 -40.89 23.36 -23.28
CA LEU A 270 -40.40 22.01 -23.01
C LEU A 270 -40.61 21.63 -21.53
N GLN A 271 -40.37 22.54 -20.60
CA GLN A 271 -40.66 22.34 -19.18
C GLN A 271 -42.17 22.18 -18.91
N GLN A 272 -43.01 22.92 -19.63
CA GLN A 272 -44.47 22.78 -19.54
C GLN A 272 -44.93 21.43 -20.10
N GLN A 273 -44.44 21.02 -21.27
CA GLN A 273 -44.72 19.71 -21.87
C GLN A 273 -44.30 18.55 -20.96
N GLN A 274 -43.18 18.68 -20.24
CA GLN A 274 -42.73 17.68 -19.26
C GLN A 274 -43.63 17.57 -18.03
N ARG A 275 -44.33 18.65 -17.66
CA ARG A 275 -45.36 18.63 -16.60
C ARG A 275 -46.64 17.94 -17.07
N GLU A 276 -46.97 18.06 -18.36
CA GLU A 276 -48.20 17.53 -18.96
C GLU A 276 -48.06 16.06 -19.42
N ALA A 277 -46.89 15.65 -19.95
CA ALA A 277 -46.60 14.27 -20.36
C ALA A 277 -45.08 13.95 -20.40
N PRO A 278 -44.55 13.04 -19.56
CA PRO A 278 -43.13 12.69 -19.53
C PRO A 278 -42.78 11.60 -20.55
N THR A 279 -42.64 11.96 -21.83
CA THR A 279 -42.38 10.99 -22.92
C THR A 279 -40.94 10.94 -23.42
N THR A 280 -40.11 11.94 -23.10
CA THR A 280 -38.69 12.01 -23.52
C THR A 280 -37.78 12.42 -22.35
N PRO A 281 -36.52 11.93 -22.28
CA PRO A 281 -35.57 12.35 -21.26
C PRO A 281 -35.25 13.85 -21.41
N LEU A 282 -35.52 14.63 -20.36
CA LEU A 282 -35.40 16.09 -20.30
C LEU A 282 -34.03 16.60 -20.80
N THR A 283 -32.97 15.84 -20.52
CA THR A 283 -31.58 16.16 -20.90
C THR A 283 -31.39 16.17 -22.43
N GLU A 284 -31.96 15.20 -23.13
CA GLU A 284 -31.82 15.07 -24.59
C GLU A 284 -32.66 16.13 -25.32
N ALA A 285 -33.89 16.35 -24.85
CA ALA A 285 -34.76 17.38 -25.41
C ALA A 285 -34.17 18.80 -25.21
N THR A 286 -33.58 19.07 -24.04
CA THR A 286 -32.87 20.34 -23.77
C THR A 286 -31.66 20.52 -24.70
N ARG A 287 -30.91 19.44 -24.95
CA ARG A 287 -29.76 19.46 -25.88
C ARG A 287 -30.19 19.80 -27.32
N LEU A 288 -31.33 19.29 -27.77
CA LEU A 288 -31.86 19.59 -29.10
C LEU A 288 -32.29 21.05 -29.25
N VAL A 289 -32.90 21.63 -28.21
CA VAL A 289 -33.25 23.07 -28.17
C VAL A 289 -31.98 23.92 -28.27
N GLU A 290 -30.95 23.58 -27.52
CA GLU A 290 -29.67 24.31 -27.52
C GLU A 290 -28.95 24.21 -28.89
N LEU A 291 -28.97 23.04 -29.53
CA LEU A 291 -28.40 22.86 -30.88
C LEU A 291 -29.13 23.68 -31.94
N ARG A 292 -30.46 23.77 -31.86
CA ARG A 292 -31.25 24.61 -32.78
C ARG A 292 -30.93 26.09 -32.59
N TYR A 293 -30.90 26.56 -31.35
CA TYR A 293 -30.50 27.92 -30.99
C TYR A 293 -29.12 28.27 -31.58
N GLN A 294 -28.11 27.42 -31.36
CA GLN A 294 -26.75 27.67 -31.86
C GLN A 294 -26.69 27.75 -33.39
N ARG A 295 -27.41 26.88 -34.10
CA ARG A 295 -27.46 26.91 -35.57
C ARG A 295 -28.13 28.18 -36.09
N GLU A 296 -29.28 28.53 -35.53
CA GLU A 296 -30.03 29.71 -35.95
C GLU A 296 -29.25 31.00 -35.69
N LEU A 297 -28.66 31.13 -34.50
CA LEU A 297 -27.82 32.26 -34.12
C LEU A 297 -26.63 32.41 -35.08
N ARG A 298 -25.89 31.32 -35.35
CA ARG A 298 -24.75 31.35 -36.30
C ARG A 298 -25.19 31.79 -37.69
N SER A 299 -26.32 31.29 -38.19
CA SER A 299 -26.82 31.66 -39.52
C SER A 299 -27.23 33.13 -39.64
N LYS A 300 -27.87 33.68 -38.59
CA LYS A 300 -28.30 35.08 -38.55
C LYS A 300 -27.09 36.03 -38.41
N LEU A 301 -26.14 35.70 -37.53
CA LEU A 301 -24.91 36.48 -37.36
C LEU A 301 -24.05 36.49 -38.64
N ALA A 302 -23.90 35.35 -39.31
CA ALA A 302 -23.12 35.28 -40.55
C ALA A 302 -23.68 36.18 -41.67
N ARG A 303 -25.01 36.33 -41.76
CA ARG A 303 -25.65 37.23 -42.73
C ARG A 303 -25.39 38.70 -42.42
N VAL A 304 -25.48 39.08 -41.15
CA VAL A 304 -25.21 40.46 -40.71
C VAL A 304 -23.74 40.82 -40.87
N GLU A 305 -22.84 39.88 -40.57
CA GLU A 305 -21.39 40.06 -40.79
C GLU A 305 -21.05 40.25 -42.27
N LEU A 306 -21.65 39.47 -43.17
CA LEU A 306 -21.44 39.65 -44.61
C LEU A 306 -21.93 41.03 -45.09
N ARG A 307 -23.10 41.46 -44.60
CA ARG A 307 -23.67 42.76 -44.94
C ARG A 307 -22.79 43.90 -44.43
N TRP A 308 -22.28 43.75 -43.22
CA TRP A 308 -21.32 44.66 -42.60
C TRP A 308 -20.05 44.83 -43.43
N GLN A 309 -19.46 43.72 -43.90
CA GLN A 309 -18.29 43.74 -44.77
C GLN A 309 -18.57 44.48 -46.07
N GLN A 310 -19.71 44.20 -46.72
CA GLN A 310 -20.12 44.90 -47.95
C GLN A 310 -20.28 46.40 -47.76
N ASP A 311 -21.03 46.82 -46.72
CA ASP A 311 -21.27 48.24 -46.45
C ASP A 311 -19.96 48.96 -46.06
N THR A 312 -19.02 48.27 -45.40
CA THR A 312 -17.67 48.79 -45.09
C THR A 312 -16.82 48.96 -46.34
N ASP A 313 -16.79 47.95 -47.22
CA ASP A 313 -16.04 47.99 -48.47
C ASP A 313 -16.59 49.06 -49.42
N ASP A 314 -17.92 49.25 -49.47
CA ASP A 314 -18.57 50.32 -50.22
C ASP A 314 -18.15 51.70 -49.70
N LEU A 315 -18.09 51.89 -48.37
CA LEU A 315 -17.60 53.15 -47.79
C LEU A 315 -16.12 53.39 -48.07
N MET A 316 -15.28 52.36 -47.99
CA MET A 316 -13.85 52.49 -48.29
C MET A 316 -13.64 52.87 -49.75
N ARG A 317 -14.34 52.23 -50.70
CA ARG A 317 -14.31 52.59 -52.12
C ARG A 317 -14.80 54.02 -52.38
N ALA A 318 -15.91 54.43 -51.76
CA ALA A 318 -16.43 55.79 -51.89
C ALA A 318 -15.42 56.83 -51.36
N ARG A 319 -14.73 56.50 -50.26
CA ARG A 319 -13.70 57.35 -49.68
C ARG A 319 -12.44 57.43 -50.52
N GLU A 320 -12.01 56.34 -51.15
CA GLU A 320 -10.87 56.35 -52.08
C GLU A 320 -11.14 57.34 -53.22
N VAL A 321 -12.33 57.27 -53.83
CA VAL A 321 -12.77 58.22 -54.87
C VAL A 321 -12.86 59.66 -54.35
N GLU A 322 -13.45 59.87 -53.16
CA GLU A 322 -13.49 61.20 -52.52
C GLU A 322 -12.07 61.70 -52.22
N SER A 323 -11.16 60.85 -51.75
CA SER A 323 -9.79 61.21 -51.41
C SER A 323 -8.92 61.49 -52.63
N GLU A 324 -9.14 60.81 -53.76
CA GLU A 324 -8.48 61.12 -55.04
C GLU A 324 -8.95 62.46 -55.60
N SER A 325 -10.26 62.74 -55.50
CA SER A 325 -10.81 64.04 -55.90
C SER A 325 -10.36 65.18 -54.98
N VAL A 326 -10.38 64.97 -53.65
CA VAL A 326 -9.98 65.97 -52.65
C VAL A 326 -8.46 66.13 -52.57
N ALA A 327 -7.66 65.08 -52.74
CA ALA A 327 -6.20 65.20 -52.83
C ALA A 327 -5.80 66.03 -54.06
N ALA A 328 -6.51 65.91 -55.18
CA ALA A 328 -6.31 66.78 -56.34
C ALA A 328 -6.62 68.27 -56.02
N THR A 329 -7.66 68.54 -55.22
CA THR A 329 -8.06 69.92 -54.85
C THR A 329 -7.27 70.50 -53.68
N VAL A 330 -6.84 69.68 -52.71
CA VAL A 330 -6.13 70.09 -51.48
C VAL A 330 -4.62 70.19 -51.71
N MET A 331 -4.02 69.36 -52.57
CA MET A 331 -2.64 69.56 -53.04
C MET A 331 -2.48 70.91 -53.77
N ALA A 332 -3.56 71.45 -54.33
CA ALA A 332 -3.57 72.76 -54.97
C ALA A 332 -3.68 73.95 -53.97
N LEU A 333 -4.07 73.74 -52.70
CA LEU A 333 -4.45 74.86 -51.82
C LEU A 333 -3.83 74.92 -50.41
N THR A 334 -3.20 73.89 -49.82
CA THR A 334 -2.73 74.05 -48.41
C THR A 334 -1.49 73.23 -47.99
N ARG A 335 -0.34 73.92 -47.91
CA ARG A 335 0.64 73.79 -46.81
C ARG A 335 0.65 75.17 -46.10
N PRO A 336 0.63 75.34 -44.77
CA PRO A 336 0.32 74.49 -43.63
C PRO A 336 -0.68 75.23 -42.69
N LEU A 337 -1.99 75.11 -42.91
CA LEU A 337 -2.99 75.65 -41.99
C LEU A 337 -4.05 74.56 -41.80
N GLY A 338 -4.25 74.11 -40.56
CA GLY A 338 -5.46 73.37 -40.21
C GLY A 338 -5.31 71.91 -39.76
N VAL A 339 -4.27 71.54 -39.01
CA VAL A 339 -4.43 70.43 -38.04
C VAL A 339 -5.54 70.75 -37.02
N THR A 340 -5.89 72.03 -36.90
CA THR A 340 -7.03 72.56 -36.14
C THR A 340 -8.40 72.45 -36.82
N SER A 341 -8.50 72.02 -38.08
CA SER A 341 -9.79 72.02 -38.80
C SER A 341 -10.19 70.61 -39.25
N GLY A 342 -11.19 70.04 -38.56
CA GLY A 342 -11.89 68.82 -38.97
C GLY A 342 -11.62 67.63 -38.06
N LYS A 343 -10.61 66.81 -38.37
CA LYS A 343 -10.39 65.50 -37.72
C LYS A 343 -10.02 65.59 -36.24
N TRP A 344 -9.12 66.50 -35.86
CA TRP A 344 -8.81 66.73 -34.44
C TRP A 344 -10.00 67.29 -33.68
N ALA A 345 -10.76 68.20 -34.29
CA ALA A 345 -12.01 68.72 -33.71
C ALA A 345 -13.06 67.61 -33.49
N SER A 346 -13.17 66.65 -34.41
CA SER A 346 -14.00 65.45 -34.22
C SER A 346 -13.49 64.57 -33.07
N ALA A 347 -12.17 64.35 -32.97
CA ALA A 347 -11.58 63.62 -31.84
C ALA A 347 -11.86 64.31 -30.49
N VAL A 348 -11.70 65.63 -30.41
CA VAL A 348 -12.00 66.44 -29.22
C VAL A 348 -13.51 66.41 -28.89
N ALA A 349 -14.38 66.50 -29.91
CA ALA A 349 -15.82 66.40 -29.74
C ALA A 349 -16.26 65.02 -29.24
N ARG A 350 -15.59 63.95 -29.69
CA ARG A 350 -15.81 62.57 -29.19
C ARG A 350 -15.38 62.44 -27.75
N VAL A 351 -14.20 62.95 -27.38
CA VAL A 351 -13.76 62.96 -25.98
C VAL A 351 -14.79 63.68 -25.12
N ARG A 352 -15.29 64.85 -25.54
CA ARG A 352 -16.34 65.58 -24.81
C ARG A 352 -17.68 64.84 -24.68
N SER A 353 -18.06 64.02 -25.66
CA SER A 353 -19.39 63.37 -25.72
C SER A 353 -19.41 61.92 -25.26
N LYS A 354 -18.27 61.22 -25.25
CA LYS A 354 -18.16 59.79 -24.94
C LYS A 354 -17.32 59.47 -23.70
N LEU A 355 -16.51 60.42 -23.21
CA LEU A 355 -15.73 60.22 -21.99
C LEU A 355 -16.62 60.35 -20.74
N ARG A 356 -16.71 59.27 -19.97
CA ARG A 356 -17.27 59.31 -18.61
C ARG A 356 -16.16 59.63 -17.63
N VAL A 357 -16.42 60.52 -16.68
CA VAL A 357 -15.45 60.86 -15.62
C VAL A 357 -16.06 60.55 -14.27
N VAL A 358 -15.32 59.81 -13.46
CA VAL A 358 -15.72 59.42 -12.11
C VAL A 358 -14.65 59.87 -11.13
N LEU A 359 -15.04 60.64 -10.13
CA LEU A 359 -14.14 61.15 -9.09
C LEU A 359 -14.51 60.46 -7.78
N ILE A 360 -13.58 59.70 -7.21
CA ILE A 360 -13.76 59.05 -5.91
C ILE A 360 -13.14 59.95 -4.83
N ILE A 361 -13.97 60.43 -3.92
CA ILE A 361 -13.60 61.37 -2.86
C ILE A 361 -14.02 60.80 -1.52
N GLY A 362 -13.08 60.70 -0.58
CA GLY A 362 -13.39 60.37 0.81
C GLY A 362 -14.24 61.46 1.46
N LYS A 363 -15.28 61.09 2.19
CA LYS A 363 -16.22 62.04 2.81
C LYS A 363 -15.52 63.02 3.77
N GLU A 364 -14.44 62.58 4.43
CA GLU A 364 -13.59 63.44 5.25
C GLU A 364 -12.93 64.58 4.46
N HIS A 365 -12.64 64.37 3.19
CA HIS A 365 -11.96 65.33 2.31
C HIS A 365 -12.92 66.15 1.44
N GLU A 366 -14.22 65.85 1.45
CA GLU A 366 -15.25 66.53 0.63
C GLU A 366 -15.19 68.06 0.78
N LYS A 367 -15.10 68.57 2.01
CA LYS A 367 -15.08 70.02 2.27
C LYS A 367 -13.84 70.70 1.70
N SER A 368 -12.68 70.05 1.84
CA SER A 368 -11.40 70.56 1.35
C SER A 368 -11.38 70.62 -0.18
N VAL A 369 -11.77 69.54 -0.84
CA VAL A 369 -11.82 69.47 -2.31
C VAL A 369 -12.89 70.41 -2.87
N ARG A 370 -14.05 70.54 -2.20
CA ARG A 370 -15.11 71.49 -2.61
C ARG A 370 -14.64 72.94 -2.55
N ALA A 371 -13.82 73.30 -1.56
CA ALA A 371 -13.23 74.62 -1.47
C ALA A 371 -12.15 74.85 -2.54
N ALA A 372 -11.31 73.85 -2.81
CA ALA A 372 -10.23 73.96 -3.78
C ALA A 372 -10.70 73.98 -5.25
N SER A 373 -11.75 73.23 -5.59
CA SER A 373 -12.25 73.10 -6.97
C SER A 373 -13.78 73.09 -7.05
N PRO A 374 -14.46 74.24 -6.88
CA PRO A 374 -15.92 74.31 -6.84
C PRO A 374 -16.59 73.99 -8.19
N ASN A 375 -15.90 74.31 -9.30
CA ASN A 375 -16.40 74.08 -10.66
C ASN A 375 -16.58 72.59 -11.01
N ILE A 376 -15.82 71.71 -10.35
CA ILE A 376 -15.94 70.27 -10.56
C ILE A 376 -17.27 69.77 -9.97
N PHE A 377 -17.63 70.24 -8.77
CA PHE A 377 -18.89 69.88 -8.10
C PHE A 377 -20.14 70.43 -8.79
N SER A 378 -20.05 71.56 -9.49
CA SER A 378 -21.18 72.07 -10.28
C SER A 378 -21.38 71.31 -11.60
N SER A 379 -20.34 70.64 -12.10
CA SER A 379 -20.35 69.94 -13.40
C SER A 379 -20.66 68.45 -13.32
N CYS A 380 -20.62 67.86 -12.12
CA CYS A 380 -20.75 66.42 -11.88
C CYS A 380 -21.97 66.09 -11.00
N ASP A 381 -22.63 64.97 -11.28
CA ASP A 381 -23.65 64.41 -10.41
C ASP A 381 -23.00 63.85 -9.12
N LEU A 382 -23.61 64.09 -7.96
CA LEU A 382 -23.09 63.63 -6.68
C LEU A 382 -23.84 62.37 -6.20
N VAL A 383 -23.11 61.30 -5.93
CA VAL A 383 -23.66 60.08 -5.32
C VAL A 383 -22.87 59.75 -4.06
N SER A 384 -23.57 59.64 -2.94
CA SER A 384 -22.98 59.18 -1.70
C SER A 384 -23.18 57.67 -1.56
N VAL A 385 -22.08 56.94 -1.37
CA VAL A 385 -22.11 55.52 -1.03
C VAL A 385 -22.18 55.43 0.50
N PRO A 386 -23.31 54.96 1.07
CA PRO A 386 -23.42 54.88 2.52
C PRO A 386 -22.46 53.81 3.06
N LYS A 387 -21.97 54.03 4.29
CA LYS A 387 -21.32 52.96 5.05
C LYS A 387 -22.23 51.73 5.11
N LEU A 388 -21.64 50.57 4.80
CA LEU A 388 -22.30 49.27 4.90
C LEU A 388 -22.76 49.04 6.34
N ASP A 389 -24.06 48.85 6.54
CA ASP A 389 -24.59 48.43 7.84
C ASP A 389 -24.19 46.98 8.14
N ARG A 390 -24.20 46.63 9.43
CA ARG A 390 -23.75 45.31 9.90
C ARG A 390 -24.51 44.16 9.24
N LYS A 391 -25.82 44.30 9.01
CA LYS A 391 -26.63 43.24 8.36
C LYS A 391 -26.20 43.06 6.91
N SER A 392 -26.00 44.18 6.22
CA SER A 392 -25.54 44.20 4.83
C SER A 392 -24.16 43.61 4.63
N LEU A 393 -23.22 43.92 5.53
CA LEU A 393 -21.88 43.37 5.49
C LEU A 393 -21.89 41.84 5.69
N ARG A 394 -22.74 41.32 6.59
CA ARG A 394 -22.92 39.87 6.78
C ARG A 394 -23.39 39.16 5.52
N THR A 395 -24.39 39.72 4.83
CA THR A 395 -24.88 39.15 3.56
C THR A 395 -23.79 39.10 2.49
N LEU A 396 -22.99 40.16 2.35
CA LEU A 396 -21.90 40.20 1.37
C LEU A 396 -20.78 39.22 1.72
N VAL A 397 -20.34 39.19 2.98
CA VAL A 397 -19.33 38.24 3.45
C VAL A 397 -19.81 36.81 3.24
N TYR A 398 -21.07 36.50 3.56
CA TYR A 398 -21.67 35.20 3.26
C TYR A 398 -21.57 34.85 1.76
N GLY A 399 -21.93 35.79 0.88
CA GLY A 399 -21.83 35.59 -0.57
C GLY A 399 -20.43 35.23 -1.03
N HIS A 400 -19.41 35.89 -0.48
CA HIS A 400 -18.00 35.57 -0.76
C HIS A 400 -17.58 34.19 -0.25
N PHE A 401 -17.90 33.86 1.00
CA PHE A 401 -17.63 32.53 1.57
C PHE A 401 -18.33 31.43 0.76
N HIS A 402 -19.57 31.66 0.35
CA HIS A 402 -20.33 30.70 -0.43
C HIS A 402 -19.78 30.54 -1.84
N ALA A 403 -19.38 31.63 -2.50
CA ALA A 403 -18.72 31.58 -3.80
C ALA A 403 -17.43 30.74 -3.74
N GLN A 404 -16.61 30.92 -2.70
CA GLN A 404 -15.38 30.15 -2.52
C GLN A 404 -15.67 28.67 -2.27
N VAL A 405 -16.61 28.32 -1.40
CA VAL A 405 -17.00 26.92 -1.15
C VAL A 405 -17.58 26.27 -2.43
N GLN A 406 -18.40 26.99 -3.19
CA GLN A 406 -18.94 26.53 -4.47
C GLN A 406 -17.85 26.33 -5.53
N GLN A 407 -16.83 27.20 -5.55
CA GLN A 407 -15.68 27.04 -6.42
C GLN A 407 -14.91 25.76 -6.07
N LEU A 408 -14.60 25.53 -4.79
CA LEU A 408 -13.97 24.29 -4.34
C LEU A 408 -14.79 23.04 -4.71
N LEU A 409 -16.12 23.08 -4.53
CA LEU A 409 -17.00 21.99 -4.97
C LEU A 409 -16.92 21.74 -6.48
N ARG A 410 -16.86 22.80 -7.30
CA ARG A 410 -16.72 22.69 -8.76
C ARG A 410 -15.36 22.16 -9.18
N ASP A 411 -14.30 22.60 -8.52
CA ASP A 411 -12.94 22.19 -8.84
C ASP A 411 -12.74 20.70 -8.50
N HIS A 412 -13.25 20.25 -7.34
CA HIS A 412 -13.21 18.83 -6.97
C HIS A 412 -14.11 17.92 -7.81
N THR A 413 -15.27 18.40 -8.26
CA THR A 413 -16.17 17.63 -9.15
C THR A 413 -15.61 17.51 -10.57
N LYS A 414 -14.86 18.51 -11.07
CA LYS A 414 -14.16 18.44 -12.36
C LYS A 414 -12.97 17.49 -12.33
N THR A 415 -12.21 17.43 -11.24
CA THR A 415 -11.10 16.46 -11.09
C THR A 415 -11.58 15.03 -10.89
N GLY A 416 -12.84 14.83 -10.48
CA GLY A 416 -13.43 13.53 -10.16
C GLY A 416 -14.05 12.76 -11.33
N SER A 417 -13.93 13.23 -12.59
CA SER A 417 -14.63 12.60 -13.72
C SER A 417 -14.15 11.20 -14.10
N ASP A 418 -13.06 10.69 -13.52
CA ASP A 418 -12.51 9.35 -13.83
C ASP A 418 -12.71 8.30 -12.74
N LYS A 419 -13.36 8.62 -11.60
CA LYS A 419 -13.66 7.64 -10.55
C LYS A 419 -15.07 7.80 -10.00
N GLN A 420 -16.05 7.39 -10.80
CA GLN A 420 -17.35 6.98 -10.27
C GLN A 420 -17.19 5.64 -9.58
N GLN A 421 -17.00 5.65 -8.27
CA GLN A 421 -17.60 4.72 -7.31
C GLN A 421 -17.14 5.08 -5.91
N ASP A 422 -18.09 4.98 -4.98
CA ASP A 422 -17.98 5.18 -3.53
C ASP A 422 -17.97 6.64 -3.05
N ALA A 423 -19.19 7.15 -2.87
CA ALA A 423 -19.46 8.26 -1.96
C ALA A 423 -19.17 7.79 -0.51
N GLU A 424 -17.89 7.75 -0.14
CA GLU A 424 -17.48 7.48 1.23
C GLU A 424 -17.87 8.65 2.14
N GLU A 425 -18.40 8.34 3.33
CA GLU A 425 -18.79 9.26 4.41
C GLU A 425 -17.66 10.16 4.95
N GLY A 426 -16.49 10.18 4.30
CA GLY A 426 -15.34 11.03 4.62
C GLY A 426 -14.90 11.96 3.50
N SER A 427 -15.54 11.97 2.33
CA SER A 427 -15.10 12.79 1.18
C SER A 427 -15.08 14.29 1.49
N LEU A 428 -14.08 14.99 0.95
CA LEU A 428 -14.00 16.45 0.99
C LEU A 428 -15.29 17.12 0.51
N THR A 429 -16.00 16.50 -0.44
CA THR A 429 -17.31 16.98 -0.90
C THR A 429 -18.38 16.95 0.19
N ALA A 430 -18.46 15.88 0.99
CA ALA A 430 -19.37 15.77 2.13
C ALA A 430 -19.02 16.78 3.24
N PHE A 431 -17.72 16.97 3.49
CA PHE A 431 -17.24 17.99 4.43
C PHE A 431 -17.61 19.41 3.97
N LEU A 432 -17.40 19.75 2.69
CA LEU A 432 -17.77 21.05 2.13
C LEU A 432 -19.28 21.30 2.20
N LEU A 433 -20.11 20.27 2.00
CA LEU A 433 -21.57 20.37 2.18
C LEU A 433 -21.94 20.61 3.65
N GLN A 434 -21.23 20.01 4.60
CA GLN A 434 -21.42 20.29 6.03
C GLN A 434 -21.03 21.74 6.37
N VAL A 435 -19.91 22.23 5.84
CA VAL A 435 -19.45 23.62 5.98
C VAL A 435 -20.46 24.60 5.36
N GLN A 436 -21.08 24.25 4.23
CA GLN A 436 -22.10 25.07 3.60
C GLN A 436 -23.33 25.29 4.53
N ARG A 437 -23.68 24.31 5.38
CA ARG A 437 -24.77 24.44 6.36
C ARG A 437 -24.43 25.40 7.51
N SER A 438 -23.17 25.46 7.93
CA SER A 438 -22.70 26.37 9.00
C SER A 438 -22.13 27.69 8.46
N LEU A 439 -22.22 27.93 7.15
CA LEU A 439 -21.55 29.06 6.51
C LEU A 439 -22.09 30.42 6.95
N TRP A 440 -23.40 30.49 7.26
CA TRP A 440 -24.01 31.73 7.76
C TRP A 440 -23.42 32.15 9.10
N THR A 441 -23.26 31.24 10.06
CA THR A 441 -22.67 31.57 11.37
C THR A 441 -21.21 31.98 11.23
N LEU A 442 -20.44 31.28 10.38
CA LEU A 442 -19.06 31.65 10.05
C LEU A 442 -18.95 33.06 9.44
N SER A 443 -19.84 33.40 8.51
CA SER A 443 -19.87 34.74 7.90
C SER A 443 -20.24 35.85 8.91
N CYS A 444 -21.14 35.55 9.86
CA CYS A 444 -21.47 36.46 10.94
C CYS A 444 -20.29 36.70 11.87
N MET A 445 -19.56 35.64 12.24
CA MET A 445 -18.34 35.74 13.04
C MET A 445 -17.26 36.56 12.33
N ALA A 446 -17.00 36.28 11.05
CA ALA A 446 -16.02 37.03 10.26
C ALA A 446 -16.36 38.52 10.15
N THR A 447 -17.64 38.84 9.94
CA THR A 447 -18.14 40.22 9.95
C THR A 447 -17.91 40.90 11.29
N ASP A 448 -18.25 40.22 12.37
CA ASP A 448 -18.16 40.76 13.72
C ASP A 448 -16.70 40.97 14.15
N MET A 449 -15.79 40.08 13.74
CA MET A 449 -14.35 40.26 13.89
C MET A 449 -13.84 41.48 13.14
N HIS A 450 -14.23 41.66 11.88
CA HIS A 450 -13.82 42.82 11.10
C HIS A 450 -14.32 44.14 11.71
N LEU A 451 -15.61 44.18 12.10
CA LEU A 451 -16.19 45.37 12.74
C LEU A 451 -15.52 45.69 14.08
N ALA A 452 -15.21 44.68 14.90
CA ALA A 452 -14.49 44.89 16.16
C ALA A 452 -13.09 45.49 15.94
N VAL A 453 -12.38 45.06 14.90
CA VAL A 453 -11.09 45.65 14.52
C VAL A 453 -11.27 47.09 14.07
N VAL A 454 -12.24 47.37 13.18
CA VAL A 454 -12.55 48.73 12.72
C VAL A 454 -12.88 49.66 13.89
N ASP A 455 -13.72 49.22 14.83
CA ASP A 455 -14.08 49.99 16.03
C ASP A 455 -12.86 50.23 16.95
N ALA A 456 -11.97 49.25 17.07
CA ALA A 456 -10.72 49.40 17.83
C ALA A 456 -9.74 50.42 17.21
N PHE A 457 -9.71 50.54 15.87
CA PHE A 457 -8.92 51.58 15.20
C PHE A 457 -9.57 52.97 15.37
N LEU A 458 -10.90 53.06 15.23
CA LEU A 458 -11.62 54.32 15.41
C LEU A 458 -11.49 54.89 16.84
N THR A 459 -11.44 54.03 17.85
CA THR A 459 -11.24 54.45 19.25
C THR A 459 -9.82 54.96 19.55
N LYS A 460 -8.81 54.45 18.82
CA LYS A 460 -7.40 54.85 18.97
C LYS A 460 -7.02 56.12 18.21
N GLN A 461 -7.84 56.60 17.27
CA GLN A 461 -7.62 57.83 16.50
C GLN A 461 -7.72 59.14 17.31
N THR A 462 -7.66 59.08 18.64
CA THR A 462 -7.68 60.25 19.55
C THR A 462 -6.29 60.82 19.84
N GLY A 463 -5.21 60.22 19.30
CA GLY A 463 -3.84 60.75 19.33
C GLY A 463 -3.33 61.14 17.92
N ASP A 464 -2.28 61.97 17.86
CA ASP A 464 -1.68 62.58 16.65
C ASP A 464 -1.18 61.57 15.59
N ASP A 465 -1.11 60.28 15.93
CA ASP A 465 -0.77 59.19 15.01
C ASP A 465 -2.03 58.68 14.28
N VAL A 466 -2.29 59.20 13.08
CA VAL A 466 -3.39 58.74 12.20
C VAL A 466 -3.06 57.36 11.63
N GLU A 467 -3.22 56.29 12.42
CA GLU A 467 -3.25 54.92 11.90
C GLU A 467 -4.49 54.76 10.98
N LYS A 468 -4.23 54.43 9.70
CA LYS A 468 -5.27 54.24 8.68
C LYS A 468 -6.15 53.06 9.07
N CYS A 469 -7.46 53.30 9.18
CA CYS A 469 -8.45 52.25 9.44
C CYS A 469 -8.38 51.17 8.34
N PRO A 470 -8.42 49.87 8.68
CA PRO A 470 -8.34 48.81 7.69
C PRO A 470 -9.54 48.86 6.72
N PRO A 471 -9.31 48.73 5.40
CA PRO A 471 -10.38 48.79 4.42
C PRO A 471 -11.32 47.60 4.57
N THR A 472 -12.62 47.81 4.35
CA THR A 472 -13.66 46.77 4.44
C THR A 472 -13.47 45.66 3.42
N ALA A 473 -12.73 45.91 2.34
CA ALA A 473 -12.27 44.88 1.41
C ALA A 473 -11.54 43.70 2.09
N ARG A 474 -10.85 43.96 3.22
CA ARG A 474 -10.17 42.90 4.00
C ARG A 474 -11.15 41.87 4.59
N ALA A 475 -12.40 42.26 4.87
CA ALA A 475 -13.42 41.32 5.32
C ALA A 475 -13.75 40.27 4.25
N PHE A 476 -13.68 40.65 2.97
CA PHE A 476 -13.90 39.73 1.85
C PHE A 476 -12.68 38.86 1.60
N ALA A 477 -11.47 39.40 1.80
CA ALA A 477 -10.22 38.63 1.71
C ALA A 477 -10.19 37.46 2.73
N MET A 478 -10.84 37.60 3.89
CA MET A 478 -10.98 36.49 4.86
C MET A 478 -11.60 35.24 4.24
N ALA A 479 -12.50 35.37 3.25
CA ALA A 479 -13.10 34.23 2.57
C ALA A 479 -12.09 33.44 1.75
N LEU A 480 -11.13 34.13 1.10
CA LEU A 480 -10.05 33.50 0.33
C LEU A 480 -9.11 32.73 1.25
N PHE A 481 -8.68 33.36 2.35
CA PHE A 481 -7.83 32.71 3.35
C PHE A 481 -8.55 31.53 4.02
N PHE A 482 -9.83 31.68 4.33
CA PHE A 482 -10.66 30.60 4.86
C PHE A 482 -10.67 29.40 3.92
N ALA A 483 -10.94 29.60 2.63
CA ALA A 483 -10.98 28.53 1.65
C ALA A 483 -9.65 27.79 1.56
N LYS A 484 -8.53 28.53 1.49
CA LYS A 484 -7.19 27.96 1.45
C LYS A 484 -6.86 27.16 2.72
N LEU A 485 -7.10 27.75 3.89
CA LEU A 485 -6.83 27.11 5.18
C LEU A 485 -7.72 25.89 5.42
N LEU A 486 -8.93 25.89 4.88
CA LEU A 486 -9.87 24.77 5.00
C LEU A 486 -9.38 23.55 4.20
N VAL A 487 -8.91 23.76 2.96
CA VAL A 487 -8.32 22.70 2.14
C VAL A 487 -7.02 22.18 2.77
N ASP A 488 -6.08 23.08 3.07
CA ASP A 488 -4.82 22.75 3.74
C ASP A 488 -5.05 22.01 5.07
N GLY A 489 -6.04 22.44 5.84
CA GLY A 489 -6.40 21.83 7.11
C GLY A 489 -6.99 20.43 6.94
N TYR A 490 -7.88 20.26 5.97
CA TYR A 490 -8.47 18.96 5.65
C TYR A 490 -7.40 17.96 5.20
N GLU A 491 -6.50 18.34 4.28
CA GLU A 491 -5.42 17.48 3.79
C GLU A 491 -4.46 17.05 4.91
N ARG A 492 -4.10 17.98 5.81
CA ARG A 492 -3.25 17.67 6.97
C ARG A 492 -3.92 16.65 7.90
N GLU A 493 -5.22 16.81 8.14
CA GLU A 493 -5.99 15.93 9.02
C GLU A 493 -6.22 14.56 8.38
N GLU A 494 -6.49 14.51 7.08
CA GLU A 494 -6.58 13.26 6.31
C GLU A 494 -5.26 12.51 6.32
N ALA A 495 -4.13 13.20 6.11
CA ALA A 495 -2.81 12.59 6.23
C ALA A 495 -2.54 12.09 7.66
N ALA A 496 -3.06 12.76 8.69
CA ALA A 496 -2.95 12.29 10.08
C ALA A 496 -3.81 11.04 10.33
N ARG A 497 -5.06 11.01 9.82
CA ARG A 497 -5.94 9.84 9.89
C ARG A 497 -5.36 8.64 9.14
N ALA A 498 -4.78 8.85 7.96
CA ALA A 498 -4.13 7.79 7.19
C ALA A 498 -2.95 7.19 7.97
N ARG A 499 -2.12 8.02 8.62
CA ARG A 499 -1.03 7.54 9.49
C ARG A 499 -1.55 6.76 10.70
N ALA A 500 -2.61 7.24 11.34
CA ALA A 500 -3.22 6.57 12.50
C ALA A 500 -3.84 5.22 12.10
N SER A 501 -4.57 5.18 10.98
CA SER A 501 -5.15 3.96 10.40
C SER A 501 -4.06 2.93 10.08
N TRP A 502 -2.97 3.36 9.42
CA TRP A 502 -1.82 2.51 9.15
C TRP A 502 -1.20 1.94 10.42
N PHE A 503 -1.05 2.76 11.47
CA PHE A 503 -0.51 2.30 12.75
C PHE A 503 -1.42 1.25 13.41
N LEU A 504 -2.74 1.44 13.36
CA LEU A 504 -3.71 0.46 13.88
C LEU A 504 -3.66 -0.85 13.10
N ASP A 505 -3.58 -0.81 11.77
CA ASP A 505 -3.42 -2.03 10.96
C ASP A 505 -2.10 -2.74 11.27
N LEU A 506 -1.00 -2.00 11.42
CA LEU A 506 0.28 -2.57 11.84
C LEU A 506 0.19 -3.24 13.21
N SER A 507 -0.44 -2.59 14.20
CA SER A 507 -0.67 -3.17 15.53
C SER A 507 -1.46 -4.47 15.42
N ASN A 508 -2.57 -4.46 14.67
CA ASN A 508 -3.41 -5.63 14.47
C ASN A 508 -2.68 -6.78 13.74
N ARG A 509 -1.73 -6.47 12.85
CA ARG A 509 -0.86 -7.49 12.22
C ARG A 509 0.13 -8.07 13.22
N LEU A 510 0.80 -7.22 13.99
CA LEU A 510 1.74 -7.66 15.02
C LEU A 510 1.05 -8.52 16.09
N ASP A 511 -0.16 -8.16 16.51
CA ASP A 511 -0.95 -8.95 17.45
C ASP A 511 -1.32 -10.34 16.88
N ARG A 512 -1.66 -10.42 15.58
CA ARG A 512 -1.90 -11.68 14.89
C ARG A 512 -0.63 -12.54 14.82
N ASP A 513 0.50 -11.95 14.47
CA ASP A 513 1.78 -12.65 14.36
C ASP A 513 2.27 -13.14 15.73
N LEU A 514 2.14 -12.32 16.78
CA LEU A 514 2.43 -12.73 18.16
C LEU A 514 1.49 -13.84 18.63
N GLY A 515 0.21 -13.79 18.24
CA GLY A 515 -0.75 -14.87 18.49
C GLY A 515 -0.34 -16.19 17.84
N ALA A 516 0.12 -16.15 16.60
CA ALA A 516 0.61 -17.31 15.86
C ALA A 516 1.91 -17.88 16.45
N LEU A 517 2.85 -17.02 16.88
CA LEU A 517 4.07 -17.45 17.56
C LEU A 517 3.76 -18.14 18.87
N ARG A 518 2.89 -17.55 19.71
CA ARG A 518 2.47 -18.15 20.99
C ARG A 518 1.81 -19.51 20.81
N SER A 519 0.96 -19.68 19.80
CA SER A 519 0.34 -20.99 19.54
C SER A 519 1.36 -22.01 19.04
N SER A 520 2.33 -21.61 18.21
CA SER A 520 3.42 -22.49 17.78
C SER A 520 4.33 -22.91 18.94
N ASP A 521 4.67 -21.99 19.86
CA ASP A 521 5.46 -22.29 21.05
C ASP A 521 4.72 -23.27 21.97
N ALA A 522 3.40 -23.12 22.14
CA ALA A 522 2.57 -24.06 22.89
C ALA A 522 2.66 -25.47 22.29
N ILE A 523 2.45 -25.61 20.97
CA ILE A 523 2.53 -26.89 20.27
C ILE A 523 3.92 -27.52 20.37
N LEU A 524 4.98 -26.72 20.23
CA LEU A 524 6.36 -27.20 20.35
C LEU A 524 6.68 -27.66 21.77
N SER A 525 6.21 -26.92 22.79
CA SER A 525 6.40 -27.30 24.19
C SER A 525 5.67 -28.61 24.52
N GLU A 526 4.46 -28.81 24.01
CA GLU A 526 3.70 -30.05 24.17
C GLU A 526 4.46 -31.21 23.52
N LYS A 527 4.88 -31.08 22.25
CA LYS A 527 5.68 -32.10 21.54
C LYS A 527 6.96 -32.45 22.30
N LEU A 528 7.66 -31.46 22.86
CA LEU A 528 8.86 -31.69 23.67
C LEU A 528 8.55 -32.52 24.91
N THR A 529 7.44 -32.23 25.61
CA THR A 529 7.04 -33.04 26.78
C THR A 529 6.67 -34.47 26.39
N THR A 530 5.98 -34.67 25.26
CA THR A 530 5.63 -36.00 24.76
C THR A 530 6.88 -36.79 24.39
N ILE A 531 7.84 -36.16 23.70
CA ILE A 531 9.12 -36.78 23.35
C ILE A 531 9.92 -37.12 24.61
N ASP A 532 9.98 -36.23 25.60
CA ASP A 532 10.68 -36.49 26.87
C ASP A 532 10.04 -37.66 27.65
N GLN A 533 8.71 -37.74 27.70
CA GLN A 533 7.99 -38.88 28.27
C GLN A 533 8.28 -40.18 27.52
N GLN A 534 8.26 -40.14 26.19
CA GLN A 534 8.61 -41.30 25.35
C GLN A 534 10.04 -41.75 25.63
N LEU A 535 10.99 -40.81 25.68
CA LEU A 535 12.41 -41.09 25.92
C LEU A 535 12.61 -41.73 27.31
N LYS A 536 11.96 -41.20 28.36
CA LYS A 536 11.94 -41.82 29.69
C LYS A 536 11.36 -43.24 29.66
N SER A 537 10.26 -43.46 28.94
CA SER A 537 9.65 -44.79 28.83
C SER A 537 10.54 -45.79 28.09
N HIS A 538 11.19 -45.38 27.00
CA HIS A 538 12.12 -46.20 26.24
C HIS A 538 13.40 -46.47 27.05
N GLN A 539 13.88 -45.49 27.80
CA GLN A 539 15.04 -45.66 28.66
C GLN A 539 14.75 -46.65 29.81
N ALA A 540 13.55 -46.61 30.41
CA ALA A 540 13.13 -47.61 31.40
C ALA A 540 13.06 -49.03 30.80
N LYS A 541 12.43 -49.18 29.63
CA LYS A 541 12.37 -50.47 28.90
C LYS A 541 13.76 -51.01 28.56
N LEU A 542 14.70 -50.14 28.16
CA LEU A 542 16.08 -50.54 27.87
C LEU A 542 16.82 -51.01 29.12
N VAL A 543 16.60 -50.39 30.28
CA VAL A 543 17.20 -50.85 31.55
C VAL A 543 16.66 -52.23 31.93
N GLU A 544 15.35 -52.44 31.82
CA GLU A 544 14.71 -53.73 32.10
C GLU A 544 15.23 -54.82 31.17
N GLN A 545 15.25 -54.59 29.85
CA GLN A 545 15.78 -55.52 28.87
C GLN A 545 17.27 -55.85 29.10
N LYS A 546 18.08 -54.89 29.55
CA LYS A 546 19.49 -55.15 29.92
C LYS A 546 19.59 -56.08 31.13
N GLN A 547 18.80 -55.85 32.17
CA GLN A 547 18.78 -56.72 33.35
C GLN A 547 18.33 -58.14 33.01
N ASP A 548 17.30 -58.28 32.18
CA ASP A 548 16.81 -59.59 31.75
C ASP A 548 17.84 -60.31 30.87
N ALA A 549 18.49 -59.60 29.95
CA ALA A 549 19.57 -60.17 29.15
C ALA A 549 20.75 -60.65 30.01
N GLU A 550 21.13 -59.91 31.06
CA GLU A 550 22.17 -60.32 32.01
C GLU A 550 21.78 -61.56 32.81
N ARG A 551 20.53 -61.63 33.31
CA ARG A 551 20.01 -62.82 34.00
C ARG A 551 20.04 -64.06 33.10
N ILE A 552 19.57 -63.92 31.86
CA ILE A 552 19.56 -65.00 30.87
C ILE A 552 20.99 -65.46 30.57
N ARG A 553 21.94 -64.55 30.39
CA ARG A 553 23.36 -64.90 30.17
C ARG A 553 23.94 -65.70 31.33
N ALA A 554 23.69 -65.28 32.58
CA ALA A 554 24.18 -65.98 33.76
C ALA A 554 23.62 -67.41 33.87
N ILE A 555 22.34 -67.60 33.55
CA ILE A 555 21.70 -68.92 33.54
C ILE A 555 22.31 -69.81 32.44
N MET A 556 22.44 -69.28 31.21
CA MET A 556 23.03 -70.01 30.08
C MET A 556 24.48 -70.43 30.34
N GLN A 557 25.29 -69.55 30.94
CA GLN A 557 26.67 -69.87 31.32
C GLN A 557 26.75 -71.04 32.31
N ARG A 558 25.86 -71.08 33.30
CA ARG A 558 25.80 -72.20 34.26
C ARG A 558 25.47 -73.53 33.60
N PHE A 559 24.51 -73.54 32.68
CA PHE A 559 24.19 -74.75 31.91
C PHE A 559 25.34 -75.19 31.01
N GLN A 560 26.04 -74.25 30.36
CA GLN A 560 27.22 -74.57 29.54
C GLN A 560 28.33 -75.19 30.39
N SER A 561 28.70 -74.59 31.53
CA SER A 561 29.72 -75.17 32.41
C SER A 561 29.34 -76.56 32.93
N ALA A 562 28.07 -76.76 33.32
CA ALA A 562 27.60 -78.05 33.81
C ALA A 562 27.57 -79.12 32.71
N ALA A 563 27.28 -78.72 31.47
CA ALA A 563 27.34 -79.61 30.31
C ALA A 563 28.80 -80.00 30.01
N ASP A 564 29.72 -79.03 29.97
CA ASP A 564 31.15 -79.28 29.69
C ASP A 564 31.80 -80.21 30.72
N GLU A 565 31.55 -79.98 32.01
CA GLU A 565 32.00 -80.86 33.11
C GLU A 565 31.44 -82.29 32.94
N GLN A 566 30.16 -82.41 32.61
CA GLN A 566 29.51 -83.71 32.46
C GLN A 566 29.98 -84.44 31.18
N VAL A 567 30.27 -83.72 30.09
CA VAL A 567 30.88 -84.27 28.87
C VAL A 567 32.26 -84.85 29.16
N GLN A 568 33.09 -84.12 29.90
CA GLN A 568 34.41 -84.62 30.31
C GLN A 568 34.28 -85.90 31.14
N ALA A 569 33.41 -85.91 32.14
CA ALA A 569 33.17 -87.10 32.97
C ALA A 569 32.66 -88.31 32.15
N THR A 570 31.79 -88.11 31.15
CA THR A 570 31.35 -89.18 30.25
C THR A 570 32.47 -89.73 29.37
N ASN A 571 33.30 -88.86 28.81
CA ASN A 571 34.40 -89.25 27.93
C ASN A 571 35.46 -90.05 28.68
N GLU A 572 35.80 -89.64 29.91
CA GLU A 572 36.74 -90.35 30.78
C GLU A 572 36.20 -91.74 31.15
N ALA A 573 34.94 -91.84 31.58
CA ALA A 573 34.30 -93.11 31.89
C ALA A 573 34.25 -94.05 30.66
N GLN A 574 34.00 -93.49 29.47
CA GLN A 574 33.96 -94.25 28.22
C GLN A 574 35.34 -94.78 27.83
N ALA A 575 36.37 -93.93 27.93
CA ALA A 575 37.74 -94.31 27.60
C ALA A 575 38.26 -95.42 28.52
N LEU A 576 37.93 -95.37 29.81
CA LEU A 576 38.28 -96.40 30.79
C LEU A 576 37.59 -97.74 30.46
N ALA A 577 36.27 -97.74 30.26
CA ALA A 577 35.52 -98.95 29.93
C ALA A 577 36.00 -99.60 28.62
N GLN A 578 36.31 -98.80 27.60
CA GLN A 578 36.85 -99.30 26.33
C GLN A 578 38.25 -99.89 26.47
N LYS A 579 39.11 -99.28 27.30
CA LYS A 579 40.47 -99.77 27.52
C LYS A 579 40.47 -101.15 28.17
N GLU A 580 39.66 -101.35 29.20
CA GLU A 580 39.63 -102.60 29.98
C GLU A 580 38.99 -103.77 29.20
N LEU A 581 38.06 -103.48 28.27
CA LEU A 581 37.41 -104.52 27.46
C LEU A 581 38.18 -104.87 26.17
N ARG A 582 39.21 -104.10 25.80
CA ARG A 582 39.90 -104.23 24.52
C ARG A 582 40.73 -105.50 24.39
N GLU A 583 41.58 -105.79 25.37
CA GLU A 583 42.47 -106.96 25.34
C GLU A 583 41.69 -108.29 25.36
N PRO A 584 40.69 -108.48 26.23
CA PRO A 584 39.91 -109.72 26.25
C PRO A 584 39.06 -109.91 24.99
N MET A 585 38.52 -108.82 24.41
CA MET A 585 37.82 -108.89 23.12
C MET A 585 38.75 -109.32 21.99
N ALA A 586 39.96 -108.77 21.92
CA ALA A 586 40.94 -109.14 20.91
C ALA A 586 41.34 -110.63 20.99
N CYS A 587 41.61 -111.14 22.21
CA CYS A 587 41.91 -112.55 22.43
C CYS A 587 40.74 -113.46 22.00
N LEU A 588 39.50 -113.05 22.26
CA LEU A 588 38.32 -113.80 21.86
C LEU A 588 38.10 -113.82 20.35
N GLU A 589 38.30 -112.69 19.67
CA GLU A 589 38.24 -112.59 18.21
C GLU A 589 39.31 -113.47 17.55
N GLU A 590 40.53 -113.49 18.09
CA GLU A 590 41.60 -114.35 17.61
C GLU A 590 41.26 -115.85 17.78
N ALA A 591 40.72 -116.22 18.93
CA ALA A 591 40.32 -117.61 19.19
C ALA A 591 39.12 -118.04 18.31
N ASN A 592 38.16 -117.15 18.08
CA ASN A 592 37.06 -117.39 17.14
C ASN A 592 37.56 -117.55 15.69
N ARG A 593 38.57 -116.77 15.27
CA ARG A 593 39.23 -116.99 13.96
C ARG A 593 39.92 -118.34 13.88
N ALA A 594 40.60 -118.78 14.94
CA ALA A 594 41.27 -120.07 14.98
C ALA A 594 40.27 -121.24 14.83
N LEU A 595 39.07 -121.14 15.42
CA LEU A 595 38.00 -122.12 15.24
C LEU A 595 37.47 -122.19 13.80
N LEU A 596 37.36 -121.05 13.10
CA LEU A 596 36.91 -121.00 11.70
C LEU A 596 37.88 -121.68 10.72
N LEU A 597 39.16 -121.80 11.08
CA LEU A 597 40.19 -122.43 10.25
C LEU A 597 40.24 -123.97 10.38
N VAL A 598 39.38 -124.57 11.22
CA VAL A 598 39.36 -126.02 11.44
C VAL A 598 38.63 -126.72 10.29
N ASP A 599 39.36 -127.51 9.51
CA ASP A 599 38.78 -128.29 8.42
C ASP A 599 37.83 -129.39 8.91
N ARG A 600 36.73 -129.58 8.18
CA ARG A 600 35.69 -130.59 8.47
C ARG A 600 36.26 -132.01 8.64
N ARG A 601 37.38 -132.32 7.97
CA ARG A 601 38.06 -133.63 8.05
C ARG A 601 38.55 -133.93 9.47
N HIS A 602 39.14 -132.94 10.16
CA HIS A 602 39.64 -133.09 11.52
C HIS A 602 38.51 -133.23 12.55
N ILE A 603 37.33 -132.68 12.26
CA ILE A 603 36.14 -132.87 13.11
C ILE A 603 35.57 -134.29 12.94
N VAL A 604 35.56 -134.82 11.71
CA VAL A 604 35.14 -136.20 11.45
C VAL A 604 36.08 -137.21 12.13
N GLU A 605 37.39 -136.90 12.21
CA GLU A 605 38.37 -137.70 12.95
C GLU A 605 38.02 -137.81 14.44
N ILE A 606 37.70 -136.70 15.11
CA ILE A 606 37.25 -136.74 16.51
C ILE A 606 35.96 -137.57 16.65
N LYS A 607 35.07 -137.55 15.65
CA LYS A 607 33.81 -138.30 15.66
C LYS A 607 33.99 -139.81 15.48
N SER A 608 35.07 -140.29 14.87
CA SER A 608 35.27 -141.71 14.57
C SER A 608 35.93 -142.50 15.70
N PHE A 609 36.44 -141.82 16.75
CA PHE A 609 37.02 -142.51 17.91
C PHE A 609 35.96 -143.33 18.66
N VAL A 610 36.22 -144.63 18.85
CA VAL A 610 35.41 -145.51 19.72
C VAL A 610 35.68 -145.17 21.19
N ASN A 611 36.96 -144.96 21.54
CA ASN A 611 37.43 -144.39 22.79
C ASN A 611 38.43 -143.27 22.47
N PRO A 612 38.16 -142.01 22.87
CA PRO A 612 39.02 -140.88 22.51
C PRO A 612 40.35 -140.91 23.30
N PRO A 613 41.45 -140.40 22.71
CA PRO A 613 42.69 -140.15 23.45
C PRO A 613 42.45 -139.25 24.68
N PRO A 614 43.22 -139.43 25.77
CA PRO A 614 42.95 -138.79 27.06
C PRO A 614 42.96 -137.26 27.01
N LEU A 615 43.78 -136.63 26.15
CA LEU A 615 43.78 -135.17 26.02
C LEU A 615 42.55 -134.66 25.26
N VAL A 616 42.09 -135.37 24.23
CA VAL A 616 40.87 -135.02 23.48
C VAL A 616 39.64 -135.10 24.40
N HIS A 617 39.59 -136.09 25.30
CA HIS A 617 38.54 -136.19 26.31
C HIS A 617 38.51 -134.97 27.25
N LEU A 618 39.68 -134.48 27.66
CA LEU A 618 39.81 -133.35 28.58
C LEU A 618 39.34 -132.03 27.93
N VAL A 619 39.68 -131.80 26.65
CA VAL A 619 39.17 -130.65 25.86
C VAL A 619 37.67 -130.67 25.69
N LEU A 620 37.11 -131.82 25.34
CA LEU A 620 35.68 -131.91 25.13
C LEU A 620 34.91 -131.84 26.45
N GLY A 621 35.48 -132.32 27.56
CA GLY A 621 34.95 -132.08 28.90
C GLY A 621 34.88 -130.59 29.25
N ALA A 622 35.93 -129.83 28.94
CA ALA A 622 35.95 -128.37 29.16
C ALA A 622 34.89 -127.63 28.33
N VAL A 623 34.71 -128.03 27.06
CA VAL A 623 33.63 -127.49 26.21
C VAL A 623 32.25 -127.89 26.77
N CYS A 624 32.04 -129.13 27.20
CA CYS A 624 30.78 -129.54 27.83
C CYS A 624 30.42 -128.69 29.04
N ILE A 625 31.38 -128.37 29.91
CA ILE A 625 31.14 -127.52 31.08
C ILE A 625 30.70 -126.11 30.68
N LEU A 626 31.31 -125.52 29.65
CA LEU A 626 30.87 -124.21 29.13
C LEU A 626 29.42 -124.24 28.66
N PHE A 627 28.98 -125.34 28.05
CA PHE A 627 27.57 -125.57 27.68
C PHE A 627 26.70 -126.14 28.80
N GLN A 628 27.24 -126.24 30.03
CA GLN A 628 26.55 -126.78 31.22
C GLN A 628 26.08 -128.23 31.07
N LEU A 629 26.78 -129.03 30.28
CA LEU A 629 26.57 -130.46 30.12
C LEU A 629 27.52 -131.25 31.02
N GLU A 630 27.14 -132.48 31.37
CA GLU A 630 27.96 -133.39 32.15
C GLU A 630 29.25 -133.75 31.37
N PRO A 631 30.46 -133.70 31.98
CA PRO A 631 31.74 -133.92 31.30
C PRO A 631 32.02 -135.41 31.04
N SER A 632 31.07 -136.10 30.40
CA SER A 632 31.21 -137.48 29.95
C SER A 632 31.43 -137.53 28.44
N TRP A 633 32.16 -138.55 27.97
CA TRP A 633 32.35 -138.78 26.53
C TRP A 633 31.02 -138.88 25.78
N GLU A 634 29.98 -139.47 26.36
CA GLU A 634 28.66 -139.58 25.72
C GLU A 634 27.98 -138.21 25.53
N SER A 635 28.09 -137.32 26.53
CA SER A 635 27.56 -135.95 26.46
C SER A 635 28.35 -135.09 25.48
N ALA A 636 29.68 -135.18 25.51
CA ALA A 636 30.57 -134.56 24.53
C ALA A 636 30.26 -135.04 23.12
N ARG A 637 30.10 -136.35 22.95
CA ARG A 637 29.73 -136.98 21.69
C ARG A 637 28.35 -136.51 21.23
N ARG A 638 27.37 -136.33 22.11
CA ARG A 638 26.06 -135.76 21.76
C ARG A 638 26.16 -134.30 21.30
N LEU A 639 26.95 -133.48 21.99
CA LEU A 639 27.23 -132.10 21.58
C LEU A 639 27.95 -132.05 20.22
N LEU A 640 28.87 -133.00 19.95
CA LEU A 640 29.63 -133.08 18.71
C LEU A 640 28.85 -133.72 17.53
N LEU A 641 28.02 -134.74 17.77
CA LEU A 641 27.27 -135.50 16.74
C LEU A 641 25.85 -135.00 16.50
N GLY A 642 25.25 -134.26 17.45
CA GLY A 642 23.90 -133.71 17.31
C GLY A 642 23.76 -132.67 16.20
N ASP A 643 24.82 -131.90 15.93
CA ASP A 643 24.82 -130.85 14.91
C ASP A 643 25.87 -131.08 13.82
N ALA A 644 25.48 -130.81 12.57
CA ALA A 644 26.34 -131.00 11.40
C ALA A 644 27.58 -130.08 11.38
N ASN A 645 27.65 -129.07 12.26
CA ASN A 645 28.70 -128.05 12.25
C ASN A 645 29.07 -127.48 13.64
N VAL A 646 29.74 -128.28 14.48
CA VAL A 646 30.17 -127.95 15.87
C VAL A 646 30.83 -126.56 16.00
N VAL A 647 31.66 -126.16 15.03
CA VAL A 647 32.38 -124.88 15.04
C VAL A 647 31.42 -123.68 15.11
N GLN A 648 30.27 -123.76 14.42
CA GLN A 648 29.28 -122.69 14.41
C GLN A 648 28.59 -122.53 15.77
N THR A 649 28.33 -123.64 16.46
CA THR A 649 27.76 -123.65 17.82
C THR A 649 28.71 -123.00 18.83
N LEU A 650 30.03 -123.18 18.66
CA LEU A 650 31.04 -122.49 19.47
C LEU A 650 31.08 -120.98 19.16
N LEU A 651 30.98 -120.57 17.90
CA LEU A 651 30.97 -119.14 17.54
C LEU A 651 29.72 -118.39 18.00
N GLN A 652 28.57 -119.07 18.05
CA GLN A 652 27.30 -118.50 18.49
C GLN A 652 27.10 -118.55 20.00
N PHE A 653 28.09 -119.03 20.75
CA PHE A 653 28.03 -119.10 22.20
C PHE A 653 27.89 -117.69 22.81
N ASP A 654 26.96 -117.57 23.76
CA ASP A 654 26.73 -116.32 24.48
C ASP A 654 27.85 -116.08 25.51
N LYS A 655 28.94 -115.48 25.02
CA LYS A 655 30.10 -115.03 25.80
C LYS A 655 29.74 -114.09 26.95
N ASP A 656 28.58 -113.44 26.87
CA ASP A 656 28.12 -112.40 27.78
C ASP A 656 27.29 -112.95 28.95
N ALA A 657 26.80 -114.19 28.85
CA ALA A 657 25.89 -114.82 29.81
C ALA A 657 26.44 -116.11 30.46
N VAL A 658 27.76 -116.21 30.64
CA VAL A 658 28.39 -117.38 31.29
C VAL A 658 28.22 -117.30 32.82
N PRO A 659 27.65 -118.32 33.49
CA PRO A 659 27.48 -118.29 34.94
C PRO A 659 28.82 -118.33 35.68
N PRO A 660 28.94 -117.64 36.83
CA PRO A 660 30.19 -117.62 37.61
C PRO A 660 30.57 -119.00 38.14
N ALA A 661 29.56 -119.83 38.46
CA ALA A 661 29.77 -121.21 38.88
C ALA A 661 30.41 -122.07 37.78
N THR A 662 30.12 -121.78 36.51
CA THR A 662 30.67 -122.50 35.36
C THR A 662 32.12 -122.09 35.10
N LEU A 663 32.45 -120.80 35.20
CA LEU A 663 33.82 -120.30 35.05
C LEU A 663 34.75 -120.85 36.14
N ALA A 664 34.29 -120.87 37.39
CA ALA A 664 35.08 -121.39 38.52
C ALA A 664 35.38 -122.90 38.38
N LYS A 665 34.40 -123.69 37.91
CA LYS A 665 34.59 -125.11 37.60
C LYS A 665 35.58 -125.32 36.46
N LEU A 666 35.44 -124.55 35.39
CA LEU A 666 36.35 -124.59 34.24
C LEU A 666 37.79 -124.25 34.62
N GLU A 667 38.00 -123.25 35.47
CA GLU A 667 39.33 -122.85 35.94
C GLU A 667 39.96 -123.93 36.83
N ALA A 668 39.21 -124.45 37.81
CA ALA A 668 39.72 -125.39 38.80
C ALA A 668 40.06 -126.76 38.21
N GLU A 669 39.23 -127.27 37.31
CA GLU A 669 39.33 -128.67 36.83
C GLU A 669 40.09 -128.81 35.50
N TYR A 670 40.14 -127.76 34.67
CA TYR A 670 40.68 -127.87 33.30
C TYR A 670 41.79 -126.85 32.98
N LEU A 671 41.58 -125.55 33.23
CA LEU A 671 42.55 -124.53 32.81
C LEU A 671 43.85 -124.52 33.63
N ARG A 672 43.84 -125.12 34.84
CA ARG A 672 45.01 -125.28 35.70
C ARG A 672 45.84 -126.54 35.41
N ASP A 673 45.32 -127.46 34.60
CA ASP A 673 46.09 -128.63 34.18
C ASP A 673 47.18 -128.20 33.18
N GLU A 674 48.44 -128.49 33.48
CA GLU A 674 49.59 -128.17 32.62
C GLU A 674 49.47 -128.83 31.24
N ARG A 675 48.72 -129.93 31.14
CA ARG A 675 48.47 -130.66 29.88
C ARG A 675 47.44 -129.97 28.98
N PHE A 676 46.76 -128.94 29.48
CA PHE A 676 45.68 -128.22 28.79
C PHE A 676 46.20 -127.02 27.99
N THR A 677 47.16 -127.32 27.11
CA THR A 677 47.80 -126.34 26.22
C THR A 677 47.54 -126.67 24.76
N ARG A 678 47.57 -125.62 23.91
CA ARG A 678 47.33 -125.76 22.47
C ARG A 678 48.31 -126.73 21.82
N GLU A 679 49.59 -126.66 22.20
CA GLU A 679 50.70 -127.41 21.60
C GLU A 679 50.66 -128.91 21.93
N GLU A 680 50.30 -129.29 23.16
CA GLU A 680 50.27 -130.69 23.58
C GLU A 680 49.04 -131.43 23.02
N VAL A 681 47.90 -130.74 22.95
CA VAL A 681 46.67 -131.30 22.37
C VAL A 681 46.80 -131.44 20.85
N GLU A 682 47.51 -130.53 20.18
CA GLU A 682 47.68 -130.57 18.71
C GLU A 682 48.36 -131.85 18.23
N ARG A 683 49.26 -132.43 19.05
CA ARG A 683 49.90 -133.73 18.78
C ARG A 683 48.89 -134.88 18.68
N GLN A 684 47.74 -134.76 19.33
CA GLN A 684 46.68 -135.77 19.32
C GLN A 684 45.52 -135.39 18.40
N SER A 685 45.15 -134.11 18.31
CA SER A 685 44.15 -133.62 17.37
C SER A 685 44.25 -132.11 17.16
N VAL A 686 44.39 -131.72 15.89
CA VAL A 686 44.41 -130.31 15.46
C VAL A 686 43.08 -129.61 15.76
N ALA A 687 41.95 -130.30 15.58
CA ALA A 687 40.62 -129.75 15.89
C ALA A 687 40.44 -129.51 17.40
N ALA A 688 40.88 -130.44 18.26
CA ALA A 688 40.80 -130.23 19.70
C ALA A 688 41.71 -129.09 20.18
N SER A 689 42.89 -128.91 19.57
CA SER A 689 43.81 -127.81 19.88
C SER A 689 43.18 -126.42 19.71
N SER A 690 42.43 -126.22 18.62
CA SER A 690 41.70 -124.95 18.39
C SER A 690 40.62 -124.66 19.44
N MET A 691 39.96 -125.70 19.95
CA MET A 691 38.94 -125.58 20.99
C MET A 691 39.55 -125.14 22.33
N VAL A 692 40.76 -125.58 22.67
CA VAL A 692 41.47 -125.15 23.90
C VAL A 692 41.68 -123.64 23.91
N GLY A 693 42.14 -123.07 22.79
CA GLY A 693 42.35 -121.63 22.65
C GLY A 693 41.05 -120.83 22.84
N TRP A 694 39.95 -121.34 22.30
CA TRP A 694 38.61 -120.75 22.44
C TRP A 694 38.06 -120.82 23.87
N VAL A 695 38.16 -121.98 24.53
CA VAL A 695 37.74 -122.15 25.93
C VAL A 695 38.48 -121.16 26.84
N ARG A 696 39.80 -121.00 26.64
CA ARG A 696 40.62 -120.07 27.41
C ARG A 696 40.26 -118.60 27.14
N ALA A 697 39.98 -118.24 25.88
CA ALA A 697 39.60 -116.88 25.51
C ALA A 697 38.21 -116.48 26.04
N ILE A 698 37.24 -117.40 26.06
CA ILE A 698 35.92 -117.17 26.69
C ILE A 698 36.05 -116.91 28.18
N HIS A 699 36.88 -117.70 28.87
CA HIS A 699 37.14 -117.50 30.29
C HIS A 699 37.74 -116.11 30.56
N GLN A 700 38.73 -115.70 29.77
CA GLN A 700 39.37 -114.38 29.90
C GLN A 700 38.38 -113.22 29.65
N TYR A 701 37.58 -113.30 28.58
CA TYR A 701 36.57 -112.30 28.27
C TYR A 701 35.48 -112.20 29.35
N ALA A 702 34.90 -113.33 29.78
CA ALA A 702 33.84 -113.33 30.78
C ALA A 702 34.32 -112.84 32.15
N THR A 703 35.58 -113.11 32.51
CA THR A 703 36.20 -112.62 33.75
C THR A 703 36.45 -111.12 33.68
N ALA A 704 37.01 -110.62 32.57
CA ALA A 704 37.28 -109.21 32.39
C ALA A 704 36.00 -108.39 32.31
N ARG A 705 34.98 -108.83 31.55
CA ARG A 705 33.68 -108.14 31.46
C ARG A 705 33.04 -107.90 32.82
N ARG A 706 33.20 -108.83 33.76
CA ARG A 706 32.72 -108.66 35.15
C ARG A 706 33.48 -107.58 35.92
N GLN A 707 34.79 -107.46 35.70
CA GLN A 707 35.61 -106.40 36.29
C GLN A 707 35.23 -105.02 35.71
N VAL A 708 34.85 -104.98 34.42
CA VAL A 708 34.46 -103.77 33.69
C VAL A 708 33.00 -103.35 33.98
N GLN A 709 32.12 -104.25 34.41
CA GLN A 709 30.71 -103.97 34.72
C GLN A 709 30.46 -102.69 35.56
N PRO A 710 31.15 -102.44 36.69
CA PRO A 710 30.95 -101.21 37.46
C PRO A 710 31.36 -99.93 36.70
N THR A 711 32.25 -100.02 35.72
CA THR A 711 32.62 -98.87 34.86
C THR A 711 31.58 -98.61 33.78
N LEU A 712 30.92 -99.66 33.26
CA LEU A 712 29.81 -99.56 32.32
C LEU A 712 28.57 -98.93 32.98
N ASP A 713 28.24 -99.33 34.22
CA ASP A 713 27.13 -98.73 34.97
C ASP A 713 27.39 -97.23 35.28
N LYS A 714 28.67 -96.87 35.53
CA LYS A 714 29.07 -95.46 35.71
C LYS A 714 28.95 -94.67 34.40
N LEU A 715 29.33 -95.27 33.27
CA LEU A 715 29.20 -94.67 31.95
C LEU A 715 27.73 -94.40 31.60
N GLU A 716 26.84 -95.37 31.82
CA GLU A 716 25.40 -95.23 31.56
C GLU A 716 24.75 -94.12 32.42
N LYS A 717 25.11 -94.05 33.70
CA LYS A 717 24.68 -92.97 34.60
C LYS A 717 25.22 -91.60 34.17
N ALA A 718 26.47 -91.53 33.72
CA ALA A 718 27.06 -90.29 33.24
C ALA A 718 26.40 -89.81 31.92
N GLN A 719 26.10 -90.74 31.01
CA GLN A 719 25.44 -90.47 29.73
C GLN A 719 23.98 -90.02 29.89
N SER A 720 23.21 -90.70 30.75
CA SER A 720 21.84 -90.28 31.07
C SER A 720 21.78 -88.89 31.71
N ARG A 721 22.71 -88.59 32.62
CA ARG A 721 22.83 -87.25 33.21
C ARG A 721 23.18 -86.17 32.18
N LEU A 722 24.09 -86.47 31.24
CA LEU A 722 24.43 -85.56 30.15
C LEU A 722 23.22 -85.27 29.26
N GLN A 723 22.45 -86.29 28.89
CA GLN A 723 21.24 -86.13 28.07
C GLN A 723 20.21 -85.21 28.72
N LEU A 724 20.01 -85.34 30.03
CA LEU A 724 19.08 -84.50 30.78
C LEU A 724 19.52 -83.03 30.78
N ILE A 725 20.81 -82.76 31.05
CA ILE A 725 21.37 -81.39 31.01
C ILE A 725 21.23 -80.79 29.60
N MET A 726 21.48 -81.57 28.55
CA MET A 726 21.32 -81.10 27.17
C MET A 726 19.85 -80.81 26.82
N GLN A 727 18.90 -81.61 27.30
CA GLN A 727 17.47 -81.39 27.07
C GLN A 727 16.98 -80.11 27.76
N GLU A 728 17.40 -79.88 29.01
CA GLU A 728 17.09 -78.65 29.75
C GLU A 728 17.69 -77.41 29.07
N TYR A 729 18.93 -77.49 28.60
CA TYR A 729 19.57 -76.41 27.84
C TYR A 729 18.81 -76.06 26.55
N GLN A 730 18.33 -77.07 25.80
CA GLN A 730 17.54 -76.85 24.59
C GLN A 730 16.18 -76.22 24.88
N LEU A 731 15.50 -76.65 25.96
CA LEU A 731 14.24 -76.05 26.39
C LEU A 731 14.42 -74.57 26.76
N HIS A 732 15.46 -74.24 27.53
CA HIS A 732 15.74 -72.85 27.87
C HIS A 732 16.15 -72.02 26.65
N THR A 733 16.93 -72.56 25.71
CA THR A 733 17.28 -71.87 24.46
C THR A 733 16.04 -71.57 23.62
N ARG A 734 15.10 -72.54 23.52
CA ARG A 734 13.81 -72.34 22.84
C ARG A 734 12.96 -71.30 23.54
N ALA A 735 12.86 -71.35 24.86
CA ALA A 735 12.13 -70.35 25.64
C ALA A 735 12.67 -68.93 25.41
N ILE A 736 13.99 -68.76 25.35
CA ILE A 736 14.63 -67.47 25.02
C ILE A 736 14.28 -67.04 23.59
N SER A 737 14.32 -67.95 22.61
CA SER A 737 13.96 -67.63 21.22
C SER A 737 12.47 -67.26 21.06
N CYS A 738 11.57 -67.95 21.76
CA CYS A 738 10.15 -67.64 21.77
C CYS A 738 9.89 -66.29 22.45
N TRP A 739 10.55 -66.01 23.58
CA TRP A 739 10.48 -64.71 24.24
C TRP A 739 10.94 -63.58 23.31
N TYR A 740 12.04 -63.77 22.59
CA TYR A 740 12.56 -62.78 21.63
C TYR A 740 11.59 -62.53 20.45
N LEU A 741 10.95 -63.58 19.94
CA LEU A 741 9.94 -63.46 18.87
C LEU A 741 8.66 -62.77 19.35
N MET A 742 8.21 -63.06 20.58
CA MET A 742 7.03 -62.42 21.18
C MET A 742 7.28 -60.97 21.60
N SER A 743 8.53 -60.59 21.89
CA SER A 743 8.86 -59.21 22.31
C SER A 743 9.12 -58.27 21.12
N ASN A 744 9.40 -58.81 19.92
CA ASN A 744 9.60 -58.04 18.69
C ASN A 744 8.32 -57.87 17.83
N HIS A 745 7.24 -58.56 18.19
CA HIS A 745 5.88 -58.36 17.66
C HIS A 745 5.07 -57.53 18.64
#